data_AF-A0A0S4JQX1-F1
#
_entry.id   AF-A0A0S4JQX1-F1
#
_cell.length_a   1.000
_cell.length_b   1.000
_cell.length_c   1.000
_cell.angle_alpha   90.00
_cell.angle_beta   90.00
_cell.angle_gamma   90.00
#
_symmetry.space_group_name_H-M   'P 1'
#
loop_
_entity.id
_entity.type
_entity.pdbx_description
1 polymer ?
#
loop_
_entity_poly.entity_id
_entity_poly.type
_entity_poly.pdbx_seq_one_letter_code
_entity_poly.pdbx_strand_id
1 'polypeptide(L)'
;MNTPFPCVCGTSTCFRNIRGFRHVNDLGRQALWSNATPAIRQLATSIHRTQIALLDHNLLRVQSGEVRVVADIATGTVLLDAPRYQVVPNGLQVDDLHLSHSCDPSAVLVEGRIVTLRPCAPGDSISVNVALLVYEIDSFQCKCASWNCQGTISGFKGLSDEQKDAWMNLTEPSVRLEATKGGYNIRSSSSYVTVRDNGAMGQATFAAKSIVKGTRFFRTTGLVIPFPTVYTILLAENKHLLFAGGAQCLAHACDPNVRIVVDPSSSSFECVALRDIADGELIAFNYLTTEWDMNTPFPCVCGTSTCFRNIRGFRHVNDDDRQRLWHNATPAIRSAACQSLVASALGSMDRSTIAVDNIGLIRASDDVASGTVLFPVQRWSVQGSRMVLDDAHIRHSCDPNVFLVLGKLVAARVIPAGEEIRLNLNLTYYRLPTPFACTCGARDCVETVAGFAEVPLEAKHRLMIFVDPDVRVLATKDGYRLTSDSALVSIKDNGDMGQTTFAATAIRKGTRFFRSTGVVIPFPTVYTILLAPGRNLLFAGGAHCLAHSCDPNVQVMVEPHGNSFDLVALRDIQEGEMVSFNYLTTEWDMNVPFPCLCGATACYHMIRGFKHLSDTERTQLAPLATGAVKELAGLHSQIQLPSTLVPTQQRMIAATTTIPRGTCLFECANMELHPTHLTTGQFLVKHSLSSNTVFVEGRLISLANIGEGEVLTVNMCYMVYDMTKLFPDTYVPENRGFKYLDEAVKQYDLYLCEPPVRAQAMRDGWIVVPTNPILTVRPNGDMGQTAYAVEAIPSGTLLFHTANKGLIVPYPTMYTICVGEKRHLLFGDAAECIAHSCDPNVHVVVRSDETLEFRTCKDVEKGGMMSFCYSTTEWMMNSTFPCLCGSEFCGKYIRGFKNLTDADRQRLWPLTSDYIRGLANGSK
;
A
#
# COMPACT_ATOMS: atom_id res chain seq x y z
N MET A 1 41.84 -0.54 -47.60
CA MET A 1 43.11 -0.52 -48.36
C MET A 1 43.11 -1.74 -49.28
N ASN A 2 43.43 -1.58 -50.58
CA ASN A 2 43.20 -2.58 -51.64
C ASN A 2 44.44 -3.46 -51.97
N THR A 3 45.47 -3.49 -51.13
CA THR A 3 46.68 -4.29 -51.36
C THR A 3 46.78 -5.42 -50.32
N PRO A 4 46.92 -6.70 -50.73
CA PRO A 4 47.08 -7.81 -49.80
C PRO A 4 48.50 -7.85 -49.22
N PHE A 5 48.61 -8.02 -47.90
CA PHE A 5 49.88 -8.26 -47.21
C PHE A 5 50.14 -9.77 -47.06
N PRO A 6 51.37 -10.27 -47.30
CA PRO A 6 51.73 -11.64 -46.99
C PRO A 6 51.96 -11.84 -45.47
N CYS A 7 51.35 -12.88 -44.91
CA CYS A 7 51.47 -13.29 -43.50
C CYS A 7 52.67 -14.25 -43.34
N VAL A 8 53.57 -13.95 -42.39
CA VAL A 8 54.90 -14.61 -42.22
C VAL A 8 54.92 -15.68 -41.12
N CYS A 9 53.78 -16.03 -40.51
CA CYS A 9 53.79 -16.79 -39.24
C CYS A 9 53.86 -18.33 -39.34
N GLY A 10 53.88 -18.92 -40.53
CA GLY A 10 54.16 -20.37 -40.70
C GLY A 10 53.17 -21.36 -40.05
N THR A 11 52.03 -20.91 -39.50
CA THR A 11 51.02 -21.80 -38.90
C THR A 11 49.95 -22.23 -39.91
N SER A 12 49.36 -23.41 -39.71
CA SER A 12 48.29 -24.00 -40.54
C SER A 12 46.97 -23.20 -40.52
N THR A 13 46.91 -22.09 -39.79
CA THR A 13 45.76 -21.17 -39.68
C THR A 13 45.99 -19.79 -40.32
N CYS A 14 47.08 -19.59 -41.07
CA CYS A 14 47.40 -18.29 -41.67
C CYS A 14 46.49 -18.01 -42.90
N PHE A 15 45.62 -17.01 -42.76
CA PHE A 15 44.76 -16.47 -43.83
C PHE A 15 45.62 -15.75 -44.88
N ARG A 16 45.98 -16.45 -45.95
CA ARG A 16 46.75 -15.87 -47.07
C ARG A 16 45.86 -14.84 -47.82
N ASN A 17 46.28 -13.57 -47.84
CA ASN A 17 45.65 -12.39 -48.46
C ASN A 17 44.49 -11.72 -47.70
N ILE A 18 44.79 -10.98 -46.63
CA ILE A 18 43.79 -10.14 -45.94
C ILE A 18 43.68 -8.77 -46.64
N ARG A 19 42.54 -8.48 -47.30
CA ARG A 19 42.23 -7.17 -47.95
C ARG A 19 41.64 -6.12 -46.98
N GLY A 20 41.71 -6.38 -45.67
CA GLY A 20 41.11 -5.56 -44.60
C GLY A 20 40.03 -6.32 -43.81
N PHE A 21 39.67 -5.84 -42.62
CA PHE A 21 38.77 -6.52 -41.65
C PHE A 21 37.39 -6.89 -42.25
N ARG A 22 36.89 -6.12 -43.23
CA ARG A 22 35.64 -6.39 -43.96
C ARG A 22 35.68 -7.66 -44.82
N HIS A 23 36.86 -8.12 -45.22
CA HIS A 23 37.05 -9.28 -46.10
C HIS A 23 37.45 -10.56 -45.37
N VAL A 24 37.53 -10.50 -44.03
CA VAL A 24 37.73 -11.67 -43.18
C VAL A 24 36.35 -12.29 -42.91
N ASN A 25 36.25 -13.62 -42.98
CA ASN A 25 35.01 -14.33 -42.63
C ASN A 25 34.68 -14.17 -41.13
N ASP A 26 33.46 -14.51 -40.71
CA ASP A 26 33.00 -14.27 -39.33
C ASP A 26 33.90 -14.91 -38.26
N LEU A 27 34.28 -16.18 -38.46
CA LEU A 27 35.23 -16.88 -37.58
C LEU A 27 36.57 -16.16 -37.45
N GLY A 28 37.13 -15.67 -38.57
CA GLY A 28 38.37 -14.91 -38.54
C GLY A 28 38.19 -13.52 -37.90
N ARG A 29 37.04 -12.87 -38.09
CA ARG A 29 36.72 -11.59 -37.44
C ARG A 29 36.61 -11.74 -35.93
N GLN A 30 35.95 -12.80 -35.46
CA GLN A 30 35.86 -13.15 -34.04
C GLN A 30 37.24 -13.45 -33.45
N ALA A 31 38.04 -14.29 -34.11
CA ALA A 31 39.39 -14.63 -33.64
C ALA A 31 40.32 -13.41 -33.53
N LEU A 32 40.13 -12.40 -34.38
CA LEU A 32 40.92 -11.18 -34.40
C LEU A 32 40.34 -10.06 -33.51
N TRP A 33 39.13 -10.21 -32.97
CA TRP A 33 38.42 -9.14 -32.25
C TRP A 33 39.15 -8.64 -31.00
N SER A 34 39.79 -9.55 -30.25
CA SER A 34 40.60 -9.19 -29.08
C SER A 34 41.76 -8.26 -29.43
N ASN A 35 42.23 -8.30 -30.67
CA ASN A 35 43.34 -7.52 -31.20
C ASN A 35 42.88 -6.30 -32.04
N ALA A 36 41.56 -6.10 -32.22
CA ALA A 36 41.01 -5.00 -33.01
C ALA A 36 41.13 -3.65 -32.26
N THR A 37 41.59 -2.60 -32.95
CA THR A 37 41.72 -1.25 -32.41
C THR A 37 40.35 -0.59 -32.18
N PRO A 38 40.24 0.43 -31.29
CA PRO A 38 38.97 1.15 -31.05
C PRO A 38 38.31 1.67 -32.33
N ALA A 39 39.11 2.17 -33.28
CA ALA A 39 38.62 2.65 -34.57
C ALA A 39 38.00 1.53 -35.44
N ILE A 40 38.57 0.32 -35.43
CA ILE A 40 38.00 -0.83 -36.16
C ILE A 40 36.69 -1.29 -35.50
N ARG A 41 36.63 -1.28 -34.16
CA ARG A 41 35.40 -1.62 -33.42
C ARG A 41 34.27 -0.63 -33.74
N GLN A 42 34.55 0.67 -33.68
CA GLN A 42 33.58 1.73 -34.00
C GLN A 42 33.08 1.69 -35.45
N LEU A 43 33.97 1.37 -36.39
CA LEU A 43 33.62 1.21 -37.81
C LEU A 43 32.79 -0.07 -38.07
N ALA A 44 33.06 -1.15 -37.34
CA ALA A 44 32.28 -2.38 -37.41
C ALA A 44 30.84 -2.17 -36.92
N THR A 45 30.66 -1.50 -35.78
CA THR A 45 29.35 -1.20 -35.17
C THR A 45 28.47 -0.28 -36.04
N SER A 46 29.07 0.59 -36.86
CA SER A 46 28.36 1.56 -37.70
C SER A 46 27.97 1.04 -39.09
N ILE A 47 28.61 -0.03 -39.58
CA ILE A 47 28.40 -0.58 -40.93
C ILE A 47 27.65 -1.91 -40.90
N HIS A 48 27.82 -2.71 -39.85
CA HIS A 48 27.17 -3.98 -39.64
C HIS A 48 26.57 -4.00 -38.23
N ARG A 49 25.33 -4.49 -38.07
CA ARG A 49 24.85 -4.89 -36.73
C ARG A 49 25.69 -6.10 -36.32
N THR A 50 26.81 -5.88 -35.64
CA THR A 50 27.73 -6.92 -35.19
C THR A 50 27.37 -7.34 -33.76
N GLN A 51 26.95 -8.58 -33.59
CA GLN A 51 26.59 -9.16 -32.29
C GLN A 51 27.80 -9.20 -31.35
N ILE A 52 29.01 -9.38 -31.88
CA ILE A 52 30.25 -9.32 -31.09
C ILE A 52 30.41 -7.97 -30.35
N ALA A 53 29.97 -6.86 -30.95
CA ALA A 53 30.05 -5.52 -30.35
C ALA A 53 28.94 -5.25 -29.32
N LEU A 54 27.90 -6.09 -29.29
CA LEU A 54 26.77 -5.99 -28.36
C LEU A 54 26.93 -6.91 -27.14
N LEU A 55 28.02 -7.68 -27.06
CA LEU A 55 28.33 -8.49 -25.89
C LEU A 55 28.45 -7.59 -24.65
N ASP A 56 27.79 -7.98 -23.56
CA ASP A 56 28.03 -7.35 -22.27
C ASP A 56 29.46 -7.66 -21.82
N HIS A 57 30.35 -6.67 -21.95
CA HIS A 57 31.76 -6.81 -21.62
C HIS A 57 32.04 -7.01 -20.12
N ASN A 58 31.04 -6.81 -19.26
CA ASN A 58 31.14 -7.17 -17.85
C ASN A 58 30.90 -8.66 -17.60
N LEU A 59 30.30 -9.37 -18.56
CA LEU A 59 29.97 -10.80 -18.46
C LEU A 59 30.80 -11.64 -19.42
N LEU A 60 31.06 -11.15 -20.62
CA LEU A 60 31.65 -11.92 -21.73
C LEU A 60 32.76 -11.16 -22.45
N ARG A 61 33.77 -11.91 -22.91
CA ARG A 61 34.79 -11.42 -23.84
C ARG A 61 35.12 -12.47 -24.88
N VAL A 62 35.53 -12.03 -26.07
CA VAL A 62 36.10 -12.93 -27.07
C VAL A 62 37.60 -13.09 -26.79
N GLN A 63 38.04 -14.33 -26.57
CA GLN A 63 39.44 -14.67 -26.32
C GLN A 63 39.82 -15.93 -27.08
N SER A 64 40.87 -15.85 -27.89
CA SER A 64 41.35 -16.96 -28.75
C SER A 64 40.27 -17.53 -29.68
N GLY A 65 39.34 -16.68 -30.16
CA GLY A 65 38.23 -17.09 -31.02
C GLY A 65 37.02 -17.68 -30.29
N GLU A 66 37.06 -17.85 -28.97
CA GLU A 66 35.93 -18.32 -28.17
C GLU A 66 35.30 -17.19 -27.35
N VAL A 67 34.00 -17.30 -27.10
CA VAL A 67 33.30 -16.41 -26.17
C VAL A 67 33.51 -16.97 -24.76
N ARG A 68 34.17 -16.19 -23.90
CA ARG A 68 34.52 -16.60 -22.55
C ARG A 68 33.92 -15.69 -21.51
N VAL A 69 33.57 -16.29 -20.38
CA VAL A 69 33.04 -15.62 -19.20
C VAL A 69 34.15 -14.82 -18.50
N VAL A 70 33.83 -13.62 -18.01
CA VAL A 70 34.80 -12.77 -17.28
C VAL A 70 34.49 -12.57 -15.81
N ALA A 71 33.27 -12.89 -15.37
CA ALA A 71 32.78 -12.79 -14.00
C ALA A 71 31.90 -14.00 -13.69
N ASP A 72 31.65 -14.35 -12.43
CA ASP A 72 30.73 -15.44 -12.10
C ASP A 72 29.31 -15.16 -12.62
N ILE A 73 28.74 -16.11 -13.37
CA ILE A 73 27.40 -16.01 -13.95
C ILE A 73 26.53 -17.14 -13.39
N ALA A 74 25.38 -16.79 -12.83
CA ALA A 74 24.41 -17.76 -12.33
C ALA A 74 23.73 -18.52 -13.48
N THR A 75 23.23 -19.72 -13.20
CA THR A 75 22.34 -20.47 -14.10
C THR A 75 21.09 -19.65 -14.47
N GLY A 76 20.59 -19.78 -15.70
CA GLY A 76 19.38 -19.11 -16.15
C GLY A 76 19.57 -17.67 -16.60
N THR A 77 20.82 -17.19 -16.62
CA THR A 77 21.16 -15.82 -17.03
C THR A 77 21.13 -15.70 -18.54
N VAL A 78 20.43 -14.68 -19.05
CA VAL A 78 20.45 -14.33 -20.48
C VAL A 78 21.79 -13.68 -20.80
N LEU A 79 22.52 -14.28 -21.73
CA LEU A 79 23.83 -13.81 -22.16
C LEU A 79 23.75 -12.84 -23.35
N LEU A 80 22.89 -13.16 -24.32
CA LEU A 80 22.65 -12.35 -25.52
C LEU A 80 21.38 -12.78 -26.25
N ASP A 81 20.74 -11.84 -26.94
CA ASP A 81 19.67 -12.14 -27.89
C ASP A 81 20.25 -12.70 -29.19
N ALA A 82 19.65 -13.77 -29.70
CA ALA A 82 19.97 -14.46 -30.94
C ALA A 82 18.70 -14.63 -31.82
N PRO A 83 18.07 -13.52 -32.26
CA PRO A 83 16.83 -13.58 -33.05
C PRO A 83 17.05 -14.12 -34.47
N ARG A 84 18.30 -14.12 -34.94
CA ARG A 84 18.71 -14.72 -36.22
C ARG A 84 19.95 -15.55 -35.95
N TYR A 85 19.86 -16.83 -36.25
CA TYR A 85 20.97 -17.75 -36.10
C TYR A 85 20.96 -18.78 -37.22
N GLN A 86 22.12 -19.37 -37.47
CA GLN A 86 22.30 -20.49 -38.37
C GLN A 86 23.04 -21.60 -37.63
N VAL A 87 22.45 -22.79 -37.61
CA VAL A 87 23.14 -23.98 -37.12
C VAL A 87 24.19 -24.39 -38.17
N VAL A 88 25.44 -24.53 -37.75
CA VAL A 88 26.57 -24.87 -38.63
C VAL A 88 27.31 -26.09 -38.07
N PRO A 89 28.08 -26.83 -38.89
CA PRO A 89 28.93 -27.89 -38.36
C PRO A 89 29.84 -27.36 -37.24
N ASN A 90 29.86 -28.06 -36.10
CA ASN A 90 30.60 -27.69 -34.88
C ASN A 90 30.09 -26.47 -34.08
N GLY A 91 28.91 -25.90 -34.34
CA GLY A 91 28.39 -24.84 -33.48
C GLY A 91 27.15 -24.12 -33.97
N LEU A 92 26.95 -22.91 -33.41
CA LEU A 92 25.86 -22.01 -33.73
C LEU A 92 26.43 -20.66 -34.15
N GLN A 93 26.02 -20.18 -35.33
CA GLN A 93 26.36 -18.86 -35.82
C GLN A 93 25.22 -17.88 -35.51
N VAL A 94 25.49 -16.83 -34.76
CA VAL A 94 24.57 -15.73 -34.42
C VAL A 94 25.15 -14.45 -35.01
N ASP A 95 24.66 -14.04 -36.17
CA ASP A 95 25.27 -12.98 -36.98
C ASP A 95 26.78 -13.21 -37.18
N ASP A 96 27.66 -12.36 -36.65
CA ASP A 96 29.12 -12.49 -36.73
C ASP A 96 29.75 -13.28 -35.56
N LEU A 97 28.94 -13.74 -34.59
CA LEU A 97 29.37 -14.48 -33.41
C LEU A 97 29.16 -15.98 -33.57
N HIS A 98 30.20 -16.78 -33.39
CA HIS A 98 30.19 -18.23 -33.38
C HIS A 98 30.28 -18.77 -31.94
N LEU A 99 29.34 -19.65 -31.58
CA LEU A 99 29.33 -20.41 -30.33
C LEU A 99 29.62 -21.88 -30.62
N SER A 100 30.69 -22.41 -30.02
CA SER A 100 31.17 -23.77 -30.28
C SER A 100 30.21 -24.83 -29.77
N HIS A 101 30.21 -25.99 -30.43
CA HIS A 101 29.49 -27.16 -29.96
C HIS A 101 30.15 -27.80 -28.72
N SER A 102 29.33 -28.17 -27.73
CA SER A 102 29.71 -29.10 -26.66
C SER A 102 28.59 -30.11 -26.40
N CYS A 103 28.94 -31.37 -26.11
CA CYS A 103 28.01 -32.39 -25.60
C CYS A 103 27.68 -32.18 -24.10
N ASP A 104 28.45 -31.32 -23.42
CA ASP A 104 28.18 -30.79 -22.08
C ASP A 104 28.19 -29.25 -22.12
N PRO A 105 27.15 -28.63 -22.73
CA PRO A 105 27.14 -27.21 -23.02
C PRO A 105 27.01 -26.34 -21.77
N SER A 106 27.63 -25.17 -21.79
CA SER A 106 27.47 -24.14 -20.76
C SER A 106 26.22 -23.28 -20.98
N ALA A 107 25.71 -23.21 -22.21
CA ALA A 107 24.54 -22.42 -22.57
C ALA A 107 23.59 -23.15 -23.53
N VAL A 108 22.35 -22.66 -23.60
CA VAL A 108 21.27 -23.14 -24.46
C VAL A 108 20.63 -21.99 -25.21
N LEU A 109 20.08 -22.27 -26.39
CA LEU A 109 19.21 -21.34 -27.08
C LEU A 109 17.74 -21.58 -26.67
N VAL A 110 17.10 -20.59 -26.07
CA VAL A 110 15.68 -20.63 -25.68
C VAL A 110 14.96 -19.43 -26.29
N GLU A 111 14.04 -19.70 -27.21
CA GLU A 111 13.24 -18.68 -27.93
C GLU A 111 14.07 -17.48 -28.43
N GLY A 112 15.19 -17.77 -29.10
CA GLY A 112 16.05 -16.74 -29.66
C GLY A 112 16.91 -16.01 -28.63
N ARG A 113 17.18 -16.60 -27.45
CA ARG A 113 18.11 -16.07 -26.43
C ARG A 113 19.10 -17.13 -26.00
N ILE A 114 20.36 -16.76 -25.85
CA ILE A 114 21.38 -17.65 -25.27
C ILE A 114 21.34 -17.51 -23.76
N VAL A 115 21.11 -18.62 -23.05
CA VAL A 115 20.90 -18.66 -21.60
C VAL A 115 21.87 -19.65 -20.97
N THR A 116 22.46 -19.32 -19.81
CA THR A 116 23.34 -20.24 -19.09
C THR A 116 22.58 -21.45 -18.55
N LEU A 117 23.13 -22.65 -18.75
CA LEU A 117 22.56 -23.91 -18.27
C LEU A 117 23.04 -24.32 -16.88
N ARG A 118 24.18 -23.77 -16.47
CA ARG A 118 24.85 -24.03 -15.21
C ARG A 118 25.56 -22.76 -14.75
N PRO A 119 26.00 -22.68 -13.48
CA PRO A 119 26.88 -21.61 -13.06
C PRO A 119 28.16 -21.64 -13.91
N CYS A 120 28.60 -20.49 -14.38
CA CYS A 120 29.81 -20.35 -15.19
C CYS A 120 30.81 -19.45 -14.47
N ALA A 121 32.05 -19.90 -14.35
CA ALA A 121 33.13 -19.17 -13.70
C ALA A 121 33.96 -18.36 -14.72
N PRO A 122 34.72 -17.34 -14.27
CA PRO A 122 35.65 -16.61 -15.13
C PRO A 122 36.58 -17.55 -15.90
N GLY A 123 36.61 -17.42 -17.22
CA GLY A 123 37.41 -18.24 -18.13
C GLY A 123 36.62 -19.36 -18.82
N ASP A 124 35.45 -19.74 -18.32
CA ASP A 124 34.59 -20.74 -18.97
C ASP A 124 34.19 -20.31 -20.37
N SER A 125 34.16 -21.28 -21.29
CA SER A 125 33.76 -21.06 -22.69
C SER A 125 32.24 -21.20 -22.83
N ILE A 126 31.60 -20.27 -23.54
CA ILE A 126 30.18 -20.33 -23.89
C ILE A 126 30.01 -21.26 -25.09
N SER A 127 29.32 -22.38 -24.86
CA SER A 127 29.11 -23.44 -25.84
C SER A 127 27.66 -23.91 -25.82
N VAL A 128 27.19 -24.43 -26.96
CA VAL A 128 25.82 -24.92 -27.15
C VAL A 128 25.84 -26.37 -27.64
N ASN A 129 24.75 -27.11 -27.43
CA ASN A 129 24.63 -28.45 -28.00
C ASN A 129 23.85 -28.39 -29.32
N VAL A 130 24.54 -28.59 -30.45
CA VAL A 130 23.96 -28.55 -31.80
C VAL A 130 22.85 -29.58 -31.97
N ALA A 131 22.95 -30.73 -31.30
CA ALA A 131 21.89 -31.75 -31.36
C ALA A 131 20.55 -31.24 -30.81
N LEU A 132 20.53 -30.18 -30.01
CA LEU A 132 19.30 -29.59 -29.45
C LEU A 132 18.67 -28.53 -30.36
N LEU A 133 19.38 -28.13 -31.43
CA LEU A 133 18.99 -27.01 -32.30
C LEU A 133 18.52 -27.47 -33.69
N VAL A 134 18.81 -28.72 -34.07
CA VAL A 134 18.43 -29.30 -35.36
C VAL A 134 18.07 -30.78 -35.21
N TYR A 135 17.00 -31.22 -35.89
CA TYR A 135 16.55 -32.61 -35.83
C TYR A 135 17.52 -33.57 -36.54
N GLU A 136 17.97 -33.21 -37.74
CA GLU A 136 18.90 -33.99 -38.55
C GLU A 136 19.87 -33.05 -39.28
N ILE A 137 21.17 -33.38 -39.26
CA ILE A 137 22.22 -32.63 -39.95
C ILE A 137 23.28 -33.59 -40.50
N ASP A 138 23.98 -33.19 -41.56
CA ASP A 138 25.17 -33.89 -42.05
C ASP A 138 26.15 -34.12 -40.89
N SER A 139 26.51 -35.39 -40.69
CA SER A 139 27.19 -35.78 -39.48
C SER A 139 28.61 -35.22 -39.42
N PHE A 140 29.06 -34.82 -38.23
CA PHE A 140 30.40 -34.31 -38.00
C PHE A 140 31.04 -34.92 -36.74
N GLN A 141 32.37 -35.00 -36.75
CA GLN A 141 33.14 -35.52 -35.62
C GLN A 141 33.25 -34.45 -34.52
N CYS A 142 32.70 -34.76 -33.35
CA CYS A 142 32.76 -33.92 -32.17
C CYS A 142 34.16 -33.94 -31.54
N LYS A 143 34.64 -32.75 -31.17
CA LYS A 143 35.94 -32.55 -30.51
C LYS A 143 35.83 -31.82 -29.17
N CYS A 144 34.64 -31.82 -28.56
CA CYS A 144 34.39 -31.04 -27.34
C CYS A 144 35.12 -31.56 -26.09
N ALA A 145 35.69 -32.77 -26.15
CA ALA A 145 36.39 -33.42 -25.05
C ALA A 145 35.60 -33.55 -23.74
N SER A 146 34.27 -33.38 -23.78
CA SER A 146 33.42 -33.62 -22.61
C SER A 146 33.39 -35.10 -22.27
N TRP A 147 33.20 -35.42 -20.98
CA TRP A 147 33.15 -36.79 -20.48
C TRP A 147 32.01 -37.62 -21.09
N ASN A 148 30.97 -36.95 -21.59
CA ASN A 148 29.78 -37.52 -22.23
C ASN A 148 29.75 -37.29 -23.76
N CYS A 149 30.91 -37.06 -24.39
CA CYS A 149 31.01 -36.79 -25.82
C CYS A 149 30.44 -37.94 -26.68
N GLN A 150 29.61 -37.60 -27.67
CA GLN A 150 28.93 -38.58 -28.54
C GLN A 150 29.80 -39.08 -29.71
N GLY A 151 30.99 -38.51 -29.91
CA GLY A 151 31.88 -38.84 -31.03
C GLY A 151 31.37 -38.28 -32.35
N THR A 152 30.25 -38.77 -32.87
CA THR A 152 29.65 -38.30 -34.14
C THR A 152 28.29 -37.64 -33.88
N ILE A 153 28.14 -36.37 -34.27
CA ILE A 153 26.88 -35.61 -34.11
C ILE A 153 26.12 -35.67 -35.42
N SER A 154 24.84 -36.04 -35.38
CA SER A 154 23.93 -36.10 -36.54
C SER A 154 22.59 -35.39 -36.31
N GLY A 155 22.52 -34.54 -35.27
CA GLY A 155 21.30 -33.86 -34.83
C GLY A 155 20.56 -34.64 -33.74
N PHE A 156 19.40 -34.12 -33.32
CA PHE A 156 18.57 -34.71 -32.25
C PHE A 156 18.16 -36.16 -32.54
N LYS A 157 17.94 -36.50 -33.82
CA LYS A 157 17.58 -37.84 -34.28
C LYS A 157 18.60 -38.91 -33.87
N GLY A 158 19.88 -38.56 -33.85
CA GLY A 158 20.99 -39.45 -33.49
C GLY A 158 21.17 -39.70 -31.99
N LEU A 159 20.42 -39.01 -31.12
CA LEU A 159 20.45 -39.20 -29.68
C LEU A 159 19.75 -40.51 -29.27
N SER A 160 20.24 -41.17 -28.21
CA SER A 160 19.48 -42.25 -27.56
C SER A 160 18.21 -41.71 -26.90
N ASP A 161 17.23 -42.58 -26.61
CA ASP A 161 16.00 -42.13 -25.95
C ASP A 161 16.28 -41.53 -24.57
N GLU A 162 17.24 -42.07 -23.82
CA GLU A 162 17.67 -41.50 -22.53
C GLU A 162 18.27 -40.10 -22.69
N GLN A 163 19.02 -39.87 -23.77
CA GLN A 163 19.58 -38.56 -24.09
C GLN A 163 18.48 -37.58 -24.54
N LYS A 164 17.51 -38.04 -25.34
CA LYS A 164 16.35 -37.24 -25.74
C LYS A 164 15.53 -36.83 -24.52
N ASP A 165 15.26 -37.78 -23.61
CA ASP A 165 14.57 -37.55 -22.34
C ASP A 165 15.31 -36.48 -21.50
N ALA A 166 16.64 -36.60 -21.38
CA ALA A 166 17.47 -35.69 -20.58
C ALA A 166 17.53 -34.26 -21.13
N TRP A 167 17.46 -34.09 -22.44
CA TRP A 167 17.61 -32.77 -23.09
C TRP A 167 16.30 -32.14 -23.57
N MET A 168 15.16 -32.80 -23.36
CA MET A 168 13.88 -32.39 -23.92
C MET A 168 13.50 -30.95 -23.56
N ASN A 169 13.73 -30.51 -22.31
CA ASN A 169 13.43 -29.13 -21.85
C ASN A 169 14.27 -28.06 -22.52
N LEU A 170 15.44 -28.43 -23.03
CA LEU A 170 16.44 -27.52 -23.60
C LEU A 170 16.49 -27.60 -25.13
N THR A 171 15.68 -28.49 -25.73
CA THR A 171 15.61 -28.69 -27.17
C THR A 171 14.75 -27.61 -27.81
N GLU A 172 15.10 -27.13 -29.00
CA GLU A 172 14.32 -26.12 -29.71
C GLU A 172 12.92 -26.68 -30.08
N PRO A 173 11.83 -25.91 -29.91
CA PRO A 173 10.46 -26.39 -30.12
C PRO A 173 10.18 -27.10 -31.46
N SER A 174 10.72 -26.61 -32.58
CA SER A 174 10.56 -27.26 -33.90
C SER A 174 11.25 -28.63 -33.94
N VAL A 175 12.40 -28.78 -33.30
CA VAL A 175 13.11 -30.06 -33.18
C VAL A 175 12.29 -31.05 -32.35
N ARG A 176 11.66 -30.61 -31.26
CA ARG A 176 10.75 -31.45 -30.46
C ARG A 176 9.57 -31.95 -31.30
N LEU A 177 8.97 -31.05 -32.09
CA LEU A 177 7.85 -31.38 -32.95
C LEU A 177 8.23 -32.43 -34.00
N GLU A 178 9.39 -32.29 -34.65
CA GLU A 178 9.89 -33.28 -35.60
C GLU A 178 10.24 -34.61 -34.92
N ALA A 179 10.78 -34.59 -33.69
CA ALA A 179 11.01 -35.80 -32.92
C ALA A 179 9.70 -36.57 -32.66
N THR A 180 8.64 -35.87 -32.24
CA THR A 180 7.32 -36.47 -32.03
C THR A 180 6.71 -37.00 -33.34
N LYS A 181 6.83 -36.27 -34.46
CA LYS A 181 6.43 -36.78 -35.79
C LYS A 181 7.22 -38.02 -36.21
N GLY A 182 8.50 -38.09 -35.81
CA GLY A 182 9.37 -39.24 -35.99
C GLY A 182 9.07 -40.42 -35.04
N GLY A 183 7.98 -40.38 -34.27
CA GLY A 183 7.52 -41.47 -33.41
C GLY A 183 8.08 -41.45 -31.98
N TYR A 184 8.80 -40.40 -31.59
CA TYR A 184 9.26 -40.28 -30.21
C TYR A 184 8.09 -39.94 -29.26
N ASN A 185 7.93 -40.76 -28.21
CA ASN A 185 6.92 -40.56 -27.18
C ASN A 185 7.54 -39.95 -25.93
N ILE A 186 7.07 -38.76 -25.57
CA ILE A 186 7.52 -38.06 -24.35
C ILE A 186 7.18 -38.94 -23.15
N ARG A 187 8.15 -39.14 -22.25
CA ARG A 187 7.95 -39.94 -21.04
C ARG A 187 7.58 -39.07 -19.85
N SER A 188 6.82 -39.66 -18.94
CA SER A 188 6.56 -39.09 -17.62
C SER A 188 7.57 -39.64 -16.62
N SER A 189 8.12 -38.76 -15.79
CA SER A 189 8.91 -39.13 -14.61
C SER A 189 8.06 -39.59 -13.42
N SER A 190 6.74 -39.40 -13.49
CA SER A 190 5.81 -39.74 -12.42
C SER A 190 5.00 -40.99 -12.75
N SER A 191 4.91 -41.93 -11.81
CA SER A 191 4.07 -43.13 -11.90
C SER A 191 2.56 -42.86 -11.80
N TYR A 192 2.15 -41.61 -11.56
CA TYR A 192 0.73 -41.21 -11.53
C TYR A 192 0.19 -40.85 -12.91
N VAL A 193 1.06 -40.58 -13.88
CA VAL A 193 0.63 -40.09 -15.18
C VAL A 193 1.42 -40.74 -16.31
N THR A 194 0.81 -40.77 -17.48
CA THR A 194 1.37 -41.30 -18.72
C THR A 194 1.05 -40.33 -19.84
N VAL A 195 1.94 -40.24 -20.83
CA VAL A 195 1.74 -39.37 -21.99
C VAL A 195 1.34 -40.24 -23.17
N ARG A 196 0.30 -39.82 -23.89
CA ARG A 196 -0.24 -40.52 -25.05
C ARG A 196 -0.64 -39.53 -26.12
N ASP A 197 -0.77 -39.99 -27.36
CA ASP A 197 -1.33 -39.17 -28.43
C ASP A 197 -2.79 -38.80 -28.12
N ASN A 198 -3.11 -37.52 -28.27
CA ASN A 198 -4.44 -36.92 -28.09
C ASN A 198 -5.02 -36.49 -29.46
N GLY A 199 -4.42 -36.95 -30.56
CA GLY A 199 -4.84 -36.67 -31.92
C GLY A 199 -4.59 -35.20 -32.29
N ALA A 200 -5.65 -34.40 -32.32
CA ALA A 200 -5.57 -33.01 -32.81
C ALA A 200 -4.67 -32.09 -31.95
N MET A 201 -4.39 -32.46 -30.69
CA MET A 201 -3.57 -31.67 -29.76
C MET A 201 -2.13 -32.19 -29.61
N GLY A 202 -1.73 -33.20 -30.41
CA GLY A 202 -0.46 -33.90 -30.22
C GLY A 202 -0.48 -34.74 -28.95
N GLN A 203 0.66 -34.87 -28.26
CA GLN A 203 0.75 -35.66 -27.04
C GLN A 203 0.21 -34.91 -25.80
N ALA A 204 -0.56 -35.61 -24.96
CA ALA A 204 -1.13 -35.07 -23.73
C ALA A 204 -0.91 -36.01 -22.54
N THR A 205 -0.95 -35.45 -21.33
CA THR A 205 -0.77 -36.18 -20.08
C THR A 205 -2.10 -36.68 -19.52
N PHE A 206 -2.19 -37.98 -19.30
CA PHE A 206 -3.34 -38.67 -18.73
C PHE A 206 -2.98 -39.33 -17.40
N ALA A 207 -3.96 -39.52 -16.52
CA ALA A 207 -3.82 -40.34 -15.33
C ALA A 207 -3.43 -41.78 -15.72
N ALA A 208 -2.42 -42.34 -15.06
CA ALA A 208 -2.02 -43.73 -15.23
C ALA A 208 -2.72 -44.68 -14.24
N LYS A 209 -3.47 -44.10 -13.29
CA LYS A 209 -4.27 -44.74 -12.25
C LYS A 209 -5.18 -43.68 -11.62
N SER A 210 -6.23 -44.11 -10.92
CA SER A 210 -7.10 -43.18 -10.19
C SER A 210 -6.31 -42.37 -9.15
N ILE A 211 -6.62 -41.07 -9.04
CA ILE A 211 -5.98 -40.12 -8.13
C ILE A 211 -7.05 -39.49 -7.24
N VAL A 212 -6.90 -39.61 -5.93
CA VAL A 212 -7.85 -39.07 -4.96
C VAL A 212 -7.70 -37.54 -4.85
N LYS A 213 -8.80 -36.82 -4.66
CA LYS A 213 -8.83 -35.39 -4.36
C LYS A 213 -7.81 -35.02 -3.27
N GLY A 214 -7.10 -33.91 -3.47
CA GLY A 214 -6.10 -33.40 -2.53
C GLY A 214 -4.73 -34.07 -2.62
N THR A 215 -4.58 -35.16 -3.39
CA THR A 215 -3.28 -35.79 -3.63
C THR A 215 -2.34 -34.80 -4.31
N ARG A 216 -1.14 -34.62 -3.75
CA ARG A 216 -0.02 -33.91 -4.39
C ARG A 216 0.76 -34.93 -5.21
N PHE A 217 0.89 -34.71 -6.50
CA PHE A 217 1.59 -35.61 -7.41
C PHE A 217 2.32 -34.83 -8.50
N PHE A 218 3.13 -35.55 -9.26
CA PHE A 218 3.84 -35.02 -10.43
C PHE A 218 4.73 -33.79 -10.14
N ARG A 219 5.67 -33.96 -9.20
CA ARG A 219 6.70 -32.95 -8.94
C ARG A 219 7.64 -32.79 -10.14
N THR A 220 7.85 -31.54 -10.55
CA THR A 220 8.66 -31.19 -11.73
C THR A 220 9.65 -30.09 -11.40
N THR A 221 10.89 -30.25 -11.86
CA THR A 221 11.99 -29.27 -11.78
C THR A 221 12.47 -28.90 -13.18
N GLY A 222 13.36 -27.91 -13.29
CA GLY A 222 13.81 -27.42 -14.58
C GLY A 222 14.76 -26.22 -14.49
N LEU A 223 15.01 -25.58 -15.63
CA LEU A 223 15.84 -24.39 -15.74
C LEU A 223 14.99 -23.16 -15.39
N VAL A 224 15.44 -22.31 -14.47
CA VAL A 224 14.75 -21.05 -14.17
C VAL A 224 15.29 -19.95 -15.08
N ILE A 225 14.40 -19.27 -15.82
CA ILE A 225 14.74 -18.21 -16.77
C ILE A 225 13.92 -16.94 -16.50
N PRO A 226 14.37 -15.74 -16.91
CA PRO A 226 13.71 -14.50 -16.55
C PRO A 226 12.56 -14.08 -17.48
N PHE A 227 12.11 -14.96 -18.38
CA PHE A 227 11.06 -14.65 -19.36
C PHE A 227 10.14 -15.86 -19.58
N PRO A 228 8.86 -15.64 -19.93
CA PRO A 228 7.94 -16.73 -20.23
C PRO A 228 8.25 -17.36 -21.59
N THR A 229 7.94 -18.64 -21.71
CA THR A 229 7.86 -19.39 -22.98
C THR A 229 6.53 -20.16 -23.00
N VAL A 230 6.24 -20.90 -24.07
CA VAL A 230 5.08 -21.81 -24.07
C VAL A 230 5.20 -22.97 -23.05
N TYR A 231 6.42 -23.27 -22.57
CA TYR A 231 6.71 -24.36 -21.63
C TYR A 231 7.22 -23.88 -20.27
N THR A 232 6.73 -22.72 -19.82
CA THR A 232 7.07 -22.19 -18.50
C THR A 232 5.89 -22.06 -17.56
N ILE A 233 6.22 -22.04 -16.26
CA ILE A 233 5.35 -21.62 -15.17
C ILE A 233 6.07 -20.55 -14.36
N LEU A 234 5.40 -19.43 -14.07
CA LEU A 234 5.92 -18.37 -13.22
C LEU A 234 6.02 -18.86 -11.76
N LEU A 235 7.25 -18.93 -11.23
CA LEU A 235 7.54 -19.26 -9.83
C LEU A 235 7.51 -18.02 -8.93
N ALA A 236 8.10 -16.92 -9.41
CA ALA A 236 8.17 -15.62 -8.74
C ALA A 236 8.46 -14.53 -9.78
N GLU A 237 8.49 -13.27 -9.36
CA GLU A 237 8.82 -12.14 -10.26
C GLU A 237 10.11 -12.41 -11.05
N ASN A 238 10.00 -12.34 -12.39
CA ASN A 238 11.09 -12.64 -13.34
C ASN A 238 11.76 -14.01 -13.11
N LYS A 239 11.02 -15.02 -12.64
CA LYS A 239 11.49 -16.40 -12.46
C LYS A 239 10.47 -17.37 -13.04
N HIS A 240 10.70 -17.80 -14.26
CA HIS A 240 9.91 -18.79 -14.97
C HIS A 240 10.62 -20.13 -14.99
N LEU A 241 9.96 -21.21 -14.55
CA LEU A 241 10.51 -22.55 -14.64
C LEU A 241 10.28 -23.10 -16.04
N LEU A 242 11.34 -23.34 -16.81
CA LEU A 242 11.33 -24.10 -18.05
C LEU A 242 11.47 -25.60 -17.75
N PHE A 243 10.42 -26.37 -18.04
CA PHE A 243 10.33 -27.81 -17.72
C PHE A 243 10.07 -28.69 -18.96
N ALA A 244 10.16 -30.01 -18.78
CA ALA A 244 9.85 -31.01 -19.82
C ALA A 244 9.29 -32.32 -19.24
N GLY A 245 9.38 -33.39 -20.05
CA GLY A 245 8.73 -34.66 -19.79
C GLY A 245 7.22 -34.53 -19.90
N GLY A 246 6.47 -35.43 -19.25
CA GLY A 246 5.01 -35.33 -19.26
C GLY A 246 4.44 -34.02 -18.73
N ALA A 247 5.21 -33.23 -17.97
CA ALA A 247 4.72 -31.98 -17.42
C ALA A 247 4.47 -30.93 -18.53
N GLN A 248 5.26 -30.97 -19.61
CA GLN A 248 5.04 -30.11 -20.79
C GLN A 248 3.79 -30.47 -21.59
N CYS A 249 3.22 -31.66 -21.34
CA CYS A 249 2.02 -32.18 -22.01
C CYS A 249 0.76 -32.05 -21.13
N LEU A 250 0.86 -31.36 -19.99
CA LEU A 250 -0.32 -31.00 -19.20
C LEU A 250 -1.23 -30.12 -20.05
N ALA A 251 -2.54 -30.38 -20.03
CA ALA A 251 -3.49 -29.66 -20.86
C ALA A 251 -4.08 -28.43 -20.14
N HIS A 252 -4.64 -27.50 -20.92
CA HIS A 252 -5.47 -26.42 -20.39
C HIS A 252 -6.92 -26.89 -20.18
N ALA A 253 -7.52 -26.51 -19.05
CA ALA A 253 -8.97 -26.54 -18.86
C ALA A 253 -9.45 -25.32 -18.07
N CYS A 254 -10.57 -24.72 -18.48
CA CYS A 254 -11.21 -23.64 -17.74
C CYS A 254 -11.87 -24.15 -16.44
N ASP A 255 -12.35 -25.40 -16.43
CA ASP A 255 -12.76 -26.17 -15.26
C ASP A 255 -11.77 -27.33 -15.03
N PRO A 256 -10.66 -27.07 -14.31
CA PRO A 256 -9.55 -28.02 -14.22
C PRO A 256 -9.78 -29.12 -13.18
N ASN A 257 -9.11 -30.26 -13.37
CA ASN A 257 -9.05 -31.32 -12.35
C ASN A 257 -7.79 -31.24 -11.48
N VAL A 258 -6.81 -30.43 -11.87
CA VAL A 258 -5.60 -30.15 -11.09
C VAL A 258 -5.34 -28.66 -10.95
N ARG A 259 -4.73 -28.26 -9.82
CA ARG A 259 -4.08 -26.95 -9.68
C ARG A 259 -2.57 -27.12 -9.52
N ILE A 260 -1.84 -26.10 -9.93
CA ILE A 260 -0.38 -26.05 -9.78
C ILE A 260 -0.02 -25.36 -8.47
N VAL A 261 0.92 -25.96 -7.73
CA VAL A 261 1.56 -25.34 -6.56
C VAL A 261 3.04 -25.19 -6.86
N VAL A 262 3.54 -23.96 -6.79
CA VAL A 262 4.94 -23.62 -7.08
C VAL A 262 5.75 -23.49 -5.79
N ASP A 263 7.02 -23.84 -5.87
CA ASP A 263 8.02 -23.61 -4.83
C ASP A 263 9.27 -22.95 -5.47
N PRO A 264 9.42 -21.63 -5.29
CA PRO A 264 10.57 -20.89 -5.82
C PRO A 264 11.90 -21.30 -5.19
N SER A 265 11.90 -21.83 -3.96
CA SER A 265 13.12 -22.19 -3.24
C SER A 265 13.75 -23.47 -3.79
N SER A 266 12.92 -24.41 -4.23
CA SER A 266 13.37 -25.66 -4.86
C SER A 266 13.27 -25.65 -6.39
N SER A 267 12.99 -24.49 -7.00
CA SER A 267 12.81 -24.32 -8.45
C SER A 267 11.88 -25.39 -9.04
N SER A 268 10.72 -25.59 -8.40
CA SER A 268 9.84 -26.71 -8.73
C SER A 268 8.36 -26.34 -8.66
N PHE A 269 7.52 -27.19 -9.25
CA PHE A 269 6.08 -27.20 -8.99
C PHE A 269 5.55 -28.62 -8.84
N GLU A 270 4.35 -28.73 -8.31
CA GLU A 270 3.59 -29.97 -8.16
C GLU A 270 2.13 -29.78 -8.59
N CYS A 271 1.50 -30.86 -9.05
CA CYS A 271 0.07 -30.91 -9.29
C CYS A 271 -0.68 -31.31 -8.02
N VAL A 272 -1.81 -30.68 -7.76
CA VAL A 272 -2.73 -31.07 -6.67
C VAL A 272 -4.11 -31.36 -7.26
N ALA A 273 -4.62 -32.56 -7.03
CA ALA A 273 -5.95 -32.96 -7.51
C ALA A 273 -7.05 -32.13 -6.83
N LEU A 274 -7.89 -31.45 -7.62
CA LEU A 274 -9.01 -30.62 -7.14
C LEU A 274 -10.27 -31.46 -6.83
N ARG A 275 -10.35 -32.63 -7.45
CA ARG A 275 -11.38 -33.66 -7.29
C ARG A 275 -10.74 -35.03 -7.53
N ASP A 276 -11.52 -36.10 -7.35
CA ASP A 276 -11.08 -37.42 -7.79
C ASP A 276 -10.91 -37.43 -9.32
N ILE A 277 -9.83 -38.07 -9.78
CA ILE A 277 -9.43 -38.18 -11.18
C ILE A 277 -9.42 -39.67 -11.53
N ALA A 278 -10.16 -40.06 -12.57
CA ALA A 278 -10.25 -41.45 -12.99
C ALA A 278 -8.98 -41.92 -13.73
N ASP A 279 -8.72 -43.23 -13.74
CA ASP A 279 -7.69 -43.82 -14.59
C ASP A 279 -7.95 -43.47 -16.07
N GLY A 280 -6.91 -43.06 -16.78
CA GLY A 280 -6.98 -42.60 -18.17
C GLY A 280 -7.59 -41.21 -18.37
N GLU A 281 -7.99 -40.49 -17.32
CA GLU A 281 -8.52 -39.12 -17.46
C GLU A 281 -7.42 -38.11 -17.81
N LEU A 282 -7.73 -37.13 -18.67
CA LEU A 282 -6.81 -36.06 -19.06
C LEU A 282 -6.44 -35.18 -17.86
N ILE A 283 -5.16 -34.95 -17.62
CA ILE A 283 -4.69 -34.05 -16.56
C ILE A 283 -4.64 -32.62 -17.11
N ALA A 284 -5.48 -31.74 -16.55
CA ALA A 284 -5.60 -30.37 -17.03
C ALA A 284 -5.71 -29.34 -15.90
N PHE A 285 -4.97 -28.23 -16.04
CA PHE A 285 -5.03 -27.08 -15.14
C PHE A 285 -5.43 -25.82 -15.90
N ASN A 286 -5.80 -24.76 -15.18
CA ASN A 286 -6.10 -23.48 -15.80
C ASN A 286 -4.83 -22.63 -15.95
N TYR A 287 -4.36 -22.42 -17.18
CA TYR A 287 -3.11 -21.68 -17.44
C TYR A 287 -3.13 -20.23 -16.94
N LEU A 288 -4.32 -19.64 -16.80
CA LEU A 288 -4.46 -18.30 -16.22
C LEU A 288 -3.98 -18.26 -14.76
N THR A 289 -3.90 -19.40 -14.05
CA THR A 289 -3.48 -19.43 -12.65
C THR A 289 -1.98 -19.52 -12.45
N THR A 290 -1.18 -19.63 -13.52
CA THR A 290 0.28 -19.85 -13.46
C THR A 290 1.11 -18.86 -14.28
N GLU A 291 0.49 -18.10 -15.19
CA GLU A 291 1.19 -17.14 -16.04
C GLU A 291 0.50 -15.76 -16.00
N TRP A 292 1.30 -14.70 -15.79
CA TRP A 292 0.79 -13.33 -15.70
C TRP A 292 0.43 -12.79 -17.07
N ASP A 293 1.36 -12.90 -18.02
CA ASP A 293 1.21 -12.50 -19.42
C ASP A 293 1.79 -13.63 -20.27
N MET A 294 0.96 -14.31 -21.06
CA MET A 294 1.39 -15.51 -21.77
C MET A 294 2.13 -15.16 -23.06
N ASN A 295 3.23 -15.88 -23.32
CA ASN A 295 4.00 -15.73 -24.55
C ASN A 295 3.20 -16.13 -25.81
N THR A 296 2.37 -17.17 -25.71
CA THR A 296 1.57 -17.66 -26.85
C THR A 296 0.09 -17.80 -26.45
N PRO A 297 -0.71 -16.73 -26.60
CA PRO A 297 -2.14 -16.78 -26.37
C PRO A 297 -2.90 -17.69 -27.36
N PHE A 298 -4.03 -18.25 -26.93
CA PHE A 298 -4.87 -19.06 -27.81
C PHE A 298 -6.37 -18.99 -27.45
N PRO A 299 -7.28 -19.16 -28.43
CA PRO A 299 -8.70 -19.34 -28.17
C PRO A 299 -8.97 -20.73 -27.57
N CYS A 300 -9.61 -20.77 -26.41
CA CYS A 300 -10.05 -22.00 -25.74
C CYS A 300 -11.26 -22.60 -26.45
N VAL A 301 -11.24 -23.93 -26.57
CA VAL A 301 -12.28 -24.74 -27.24
C VAL A 301 -13.00 -25.68 -26.28
N CYS A 302 -12.90 -25.47 -24.96
CA CYS A 302 -13.47 -26.37 -23.96
C CYS A 302 -15.00 -26.39 -23.93
N GLY A 303 -15.66 -25.34 -24.44
CA GLY A 303 -17.12 -25.25 -24.52
C GLY A 303 -17.87 -25.13 -23.19
N THR A 304 -17.18 -24.99 -22.05
CA THR A 304 -17.84 -24.85 -20.74
C THR A 304 -18.56 -23.50 -20.61
N SER A 305 -19.64 -23.45 -19.83
CA SER A 305 -20.36 -22.20 -19.54
C SER A 305 -19.52 -21.17 -18.76
N THR A 306 -18.44 -21.63 -18.13
CA THR A 306 -17.46 -20.84 -17.37
C THR A 306 -16.16 -20.58 -18.16
N CYS A 307 -16.17 -20.78 -19.48
CA CYS A 307 -14.99 -20.61 -20.31
C CYS A 307 -14.50 -19.15 -20.36
N PHE A 308 -13.20 -18.95 -20.13
CA PHE A 308 -12.53 -17.63 -20.23
C PHE A 308 -12.28 -17.18 -21.67
N ARG A 309 -12.68 -17.98 -22.65
CA ARG A 309 -12.55 -17.75 -24.10
C ARG A 309 -11.10 -17.65 -24.55
N ASN A 310 -10.46 -16.49 -24.42
CA ASN A 310 -9.10 -16.29 -24.90
C ASN A 310 -8.09 -16.43 -23.73
N ILE A 311 -7.22 -17.42 -23.79
CA ILE A 311 -6.25 -17.73 -22.73
C ILE A 311 -4.96 -16.99 -23.05
N ARG A 312 -4.70 -15.90 -22.32
CA ARG A 312 -3.60 -14.95 -22.59
C ARG A 312 -2.81 -14.51 -21.34
N GLY A 313 -3.10 -15.10 -20.18
CA GLY A 313 -2.48 -14.77 -18.89
C GLY A 313 -3.41 -13.97 -17.96
N PHE A 314 -3.16 -14.07 -16.64
CA PHE A 314 -4.00 -13.51 -15.59
C PHE A 314 -4.17 -11.98 -15.68
N ARG A 315 -3.15 -11.28 -16.21
CA ARG A 315 -3.15 -9.83 -16.41
C ARG A 315 -4.38 -9.35 -17.17
N HIS A 316 -4.87 -10.16 -18.11
CA HIS A 316 -5.91 -9.74 -19.04
C HIS A 316 -7.30 -10.28 -18.71
N VAL A 317 -7.44 -10.88 -17.54
CA VAL A 317 -8.70 -11.37 -16.97
C VAL A 317 -9.42 -10.17 -16.32
N ASN A 318 -10.75 -10.10 -16.47
CA ASN A 318 -11.54 -9.06 -15.78
C ASN A 318 -11.59 -9.33 -14.27
N ASP A 319 -11.94 -8.32 -13.47
CA ASP A 319 -11.84 -8.41 -12.01
C ASP A 319 -12.75 -9.49 -11.40
N ASP A 320 -13.95 -9.69 -11.95
CA ASP A 320 -14.88 -10.77 -11.55
C ASP A 320 -14.22 -12.16 -11.69
N ASP A 321 -13.59 -12.40 -12.83
CA ASP A 321 -12.94 -13.67 -13.14
C ASP A 321 -11.59 -13.82 -12.41
N ARG A 322 -10.89 -12.72 -12.13
CA ARG A 322 -9.70 -12.74 -11.27
C ARG A 322 -10.05 -13.20 -9.86
N GLN A 323 -11.14 -12.71 -9.28
CA GLN A 323 -11.62 -13.18 -7.98
C GLN A 323 -11.97 -14.67 -8.04
N ARG A 324 -12.67 -15.14 -9.08
CA ARG A 324 -12.97 -16.58 -9.27
C ARG A 324 -11.72 -17.46 -9.34
N LEU A 325 -10.70 -16.98 -10.04
CA LEU A 325 -9.43 -17.71 -10.19
C LEU A 325 -8.53 -17.58 -8.96
N TRP A 326 -8.80 -16.65 -8.05
CA TRP A 326 -7.94 -16.31 -6.92
C TRP A 326 -7.58 -17.54 -6.08
N HIS A 327 -8.56 -18.41 -5.79
CA HIS A 327 -8.34 -19.63 -5.01
C HIS A 327 -7.28 -20.55 -5.61
N ASN A 328 -7.24 -20.65 -6.94
CA ASN A 328 -6.33 -21.53 -7.68
C ASN A 328 -5.05 -20.84 -8.16
N ALA A 329 -5.01 -19.50 -8.19
CA ALA A 329 -3.83 -18.72 -8.55
C ALA A 329 -2.61 -19.08 -7.67
N THR A 330 -1.45 -19.26 -8.31
CA THR A 330 -0.19 -19.47 -7.60
C THR A 330 0.19 -18.22 -6.78
N PRO A 331 1.03 -18.36 -5.74
CA PRO A 331 1.55 -17.20 -5.01
C PRO A 331 2.19 -16.15 -5.91
N ALA A 332 2.89 -16.57 -6.98
CA ALA A 332 3.48 -15.68 -7.96
C ALA A 332 2.45 -14.80 -8.68
N ILE A 333 1.33 -15.41 -9.12
CA ILE A 333 0.26 -14.69 -9.81
C ILE A 333 -0.48 -13.74 -8.89
N ARG A 334 -0.75 -14.16 -7.64
CA ARG A 334 -1.34 -13.27 -6.64
C ARG A 334 -0.43 -12.08 -6.34
N SER A 335 0.87 -12.32 -6.19
CA SER A 335 1.86 -11.24 -5.98
C SER A 335 1.86 -10.26 -7.16
N ALA A 336 1.92 -10.75 -8.39
CA ALA A 336 1.88 -9.92 -9.60
C ALA A 336 0.57 -9.11 -9.71
N ALA A 337 -0.58 -9.72 -9.38
CA ALA A 337 -1.86 -9.04 -9.34
C ALA A 337 -1.86 -7.90 -8.31
N CYS A 338 -1.41 -8.15 -7.08
CA CYS A 338 -1.32 -7.15 -6.03
C CYS A 338 -0.38 -5.99 -6.41
N GLN A 339 0.78 -6.29 -6.99
CA GLN A 339 1.76 -5.29 -7.42
C GLN A 339 1.24 -4.39 -8.55
N SER A 340 0.28 -4.87 -9.35
CA SER A 340 -0.32 -4.09 -10.44
C SER A 340 -1.38 -3.09 -9.96
N LEU A 341 -1.73 -3.10 -8.67
CA LEU A 341 -2.79 -2.29 -8.08
C LEU A 341 -2.24 -1.36 -7.00
N VAL A 342 -2.86 -0.19 -6.83
CA VAL A 342 -2.58 0.73 -5.71
C VAL A 342 -2.96 0.09 -4.36
N ALA A 343 -4.01 -0.75 -4.38
CA ALA A 343 -4.51 -1.49 -3.23
C ALA A 343 -5.20 -2.77 -3.69
N SER A 344 -5.05 -3.84 -2.92
CA SER A 344 -5.72 -5.12 -3.16
C SER A 344 -6.36 -5.62 -1.86
N ALA A 345 -7.68 -5.71 -1.86
CA ALA A 345 -8.45 -6.38 -0.82
C ALA A 345 -8.13 -7.88 -0.84
N LEU A 346 -8.15 -8.53 -2.00
CA LEU A 346 -7.85 -9.96 -2.14
C LEU A 346 -6.46 -10.34 -1.61
N GLY A 347 -5.48 -9.45 -1.80
CA GLY A 347 -4.11 -9.60 -1.32
C GLY A 347 -3.91 -9.31 0.17
N SER A 348 -4.82 -8.54 0.80
CA SER A 348 -4.75 -8.20 2.23
C SER A 348 -5.60 -9.10 3.12
N MET A 349 -6.42 -9.99 2.54
CA MET A 349 -7.20 -10.97 3.29
C MET A 349 -6.32 -11.94 4.07
N ASP A 350 -6.60 -12.06 5.36
CA ASP A 350 -6.13 -13.19 6.15
C ASP A 350 -6.92 -14.45 5.77
N ARG A 351 -6.25 -15.36 5.07
CA ARG A 351 -6.83 -16.61 4.57
C ARG A 351 -7.28 -17.57 5.66
N SER A 352 -6.78 -17.42 6.89
CA SER A 352 -7.25 -18.19 8.05
C SER A 352 -8.61 -17.70 8.56
N THR A 353 -8.95 -16.43 8.29
CA THR A 353 -10.22 -15.82 8.68
C THR A 353 -11.25 -15.86 7.54
N ILE A 354 -10.86 -15.44 6.32
CA ILE A 354 -11.73 -15.44 5.13
C ILE A 354 -10.95 -15.83 3.86
N ALA A 355 -11.62 -16.49 2.93
CA ALA A 355 -11.00 -16.86 1.65
C ALA A 355 -12.00 -16.83 0.50
N VAL A 356 -11.48 -16.63 -0.71
CA VAL A 356 -12.22 -16.89 -1.94
C VAL A 356 -12.35 -18.40 -2.13
N ASP A 357 -13.57 -18.88 -2.31
CA ASP A 357 -13.89 -20.26 -2.65
C ASP A 357 -13.67 -20.56 -4.15
N ASN A 358 -13.99 -21.78 -4.57
CA ASN A 358 -13.82 -22.26 -5.94
C ASN A 358 -14.79 -21.67 -6.96
N ILE A 359 -15.82 -20.93 -6.53
CA ILE A 359 -16.78 -20.25 -7.41
C ILE A 359 -16.64 -18.71 -7.33
N GLY A 360 -15.62 -18.22 -6.63
CA GLY A 360 -15.30 -16.80 -6.51
C GLY A 360 -16.06 -16.07 -5.41
N LEU A 361 -16.75 -16.76 -4.50
CA LEU A 361 -17.37 -16.12 -3.34
C LEU A 361 -16.38 -16.03 -2.19
N ILE A 362 -16.40 -14.91 -1.48
CA ILE A 362 -15.60 -14.73 -0.26
C ILE A 362 -16.39 -15.31 0.90
N ARG A 363 -15.79 -16.25 1.63
CA ARG A 363 -16.42 -16.96 2.75
C ARG A 363 -15.54 -16.91 3.98
N ALA A 364 -16.17 -17.03 5.15
CA ALA A 364 -15.47 -17.31 6.39
C ALA A 364 -14.72 -18.65 6.29
N SER A 365 -13.42 -18.64 6.55
CA SER A 365 -12.58 -19.85 6.62
C SER A 365 -12.75 -20.57 7.96
N ASP A 366 -13.04 -19.81 9.01
CA ASP A 366 -13.31 -20.25 10.38
C ASP A 366 -14.40 -19.34 11.00
N ASP A 367 -14.85 -19.63 12.22
CA ASP A 367 -15.79 -18.79 12.94
C ASP A 367 -15.18 -17.39 13.21
N VAL A 368 -15.78 -16.35 12.62
CA VAL A 368 -15.32 -14.97 12.76
C VAL A 368 -16.12 -14.27 13.85
N ALA A 369 -15.44 -13.74 14.86
CA ALA A 369 -16.08 -12.97 15.92
C ALA A 369 -16.64 -11.63 15.41
N SER A 370 -17.73 -11.16 16.01
CA SER A 370 -18.28 -9.82 15.74
C SER A 370 -17.25 -8.72 16.01
N GLY A 371 -17.20 -7.71 15.15
CA GLY A 371 -16.26 -6.59 15.25
C GLY A 371 -14.85 -6.86 14.70
N THR A 372 -14.59 -8.08 14.22
CA THR A 372 -13.32 -8.43 13.56
C THR A 372 -13.17 -7.64 12.27
N VAL A 373 -12.00 -7.02 12.08
CA VAL A 373 -11.62 -6.36 10.83
C VAL A 373 -11.17 -7.43 9.85
N LEU A 374 -11.87 -7.57 8.72
CA LEU A 374 -11.54 -8.55 7.70
C LEU A 374 -10.39 -8.08 6.80
N PHE A 375 -10.45 -6.82 6.37
CA PHE A 375 -9.39 -6.15 5.61
C PHE A 375 -9.64 -4.63 5.54
N PRO A 376 -8.58 -3.81 5.39
CA PRO A 376 -8.71 -2.40 5.05
C PRO A 376 -9.17 -2.23 3.61
N VAL A 377 -9.92 -1.16 3.35
CA VAL A 377 -10.46 -0.80 2.03
C VAL A 377 -10.03 0.63 1.71
N GLN A 378 -9.43 0.82 0.54
CA GLN A 378 -9.03 2.16 0.09
C GLN A 378 -10.04 2.78 -0.86
N ARG A 379 -10.62 1.96 -1.75
CA ARG A 379 -11.59 2.41 -2.76
C ARG A 379 -12.80 1.51 -2.73
N TRP A 380 -13.98 2.08 -2.93
CA TRP A 380 -15.20 1.31 -3.14
C TRP A 380 -16.14 1.94 -4.15
N SER A 381 -16.89 1.10 -4.85
CA SER A 381 -17.91 1.52 -5.81
C SER A 381 -18.98 0.46 -5.96
N VAL A 382 -20.16 0.84 -6.46
CA VAL A 382 -21.24 -0.09 -6.78
C VAL A 382 -21.16 -0.47 -8.25
N GLN A 383 -21.14 -1.77 -8.53
CA GLN A 383 -21.23 -2.31 -9.88
C GLN A 383 -22.38 -3.32 -9.94
N GLY A 384 -23.48 -2.92 -10.57
CA GLY A 384 -24.72 -3.71 -10.59
C GLY A 384 -25.20 -4.01 -9.16
N SER A 385 -25.38 -5.29 -8.85
CA SER A 385 -25.86 -5.76 -7.53
C SER A 385 -24.73 -6.04 -6.52
N ARG A 386 -23.52 -5.56 -6.78
CA ARG A 386 -22.31 -5.84 -5.98
C ARG A 386 -21.61 -4.55 -5.60
N MET A 387 -20.93 -4.61 -4.47
CA MET A 387 -19.96 -3.60 -4.06
C MET A 387 -18.57 -4.11 -4.41
N VAL A 388 -17.82 -3.30 -5.13
CA VAL A 388 -16.40 -3.48 -5.40
C VAL A 388 -15.64 -2.76 -4.30
N LEU A 389 -14.86 -3.48 -3.50
CA LEU A 389 -13.98 -3.01 -2.45
C LEU A 389 -12.54 -3.29 -2.92
N ASP A 390 -11.84 -2.28 -3.41
CA ASP A 390 -10.58 -2.43 -4.16
C ASP A 390 -10.72 -3.41 -5.33
N ASP A 391 -10.22 -4.64 -5.21
CA ASP A 391 -10.33 -5.73 -6.20
C ASP A 391 -11.24 -6.89 -5.73
N ALA A 392 -11.92 -6.74 -4.58
CA ALA A 392 -12.85 -7.71 -4.04
C ALA A 392 -14.30 -7.31 -4.32
N HIS A 393 -15.08 -8.23 -4.86
CA HIS A 393 -16.49 -8.06 -5.21
C HIS A 393 -17.36 -8.76 -4.17
N ILE A 394 -18.11 -7.97 -3.41
CA ILE A 394 -19.01 -8.42 -2.35
C ILE A 394 -20.45 -8.24 -2.78
N ARG A 395 -21.27 -9.28 -2.57
CA ARG A 395 -22.69 -9.24 -2.94
C ARG A 395 -23.53 -8.50 -1.90
N HIS A 396 -24.62 -7.90 -2.40
CA HIS A 396 -25.67 -7.34 -1.56
C HIS A 396 -26.34 -8.40 -0.68
N SER A 397 -26.63 -8.05 0.58
CA SER A 397 -27.65 -8.69 1.41
C SER A 397 -28.41 -7.66 2.24
N CYS A 398 -29.73 -7.78 2.33
CA CYS A 398 -30.54 -6.99 3.27
C CYS A 398 -30.32 -7.45 4.73
N ASP A 399 -29.84 -8.69 4.92
CA ASP A 399 -29.31 -9.22 6.18
C ASP A 399 -27.78 -9.40 6.05
N PRO A 400 -27.00 -8.33 6.21
CA PRO A 400 -25.55 -8.37 6.03
C PRO A 400 -24.87 -9.01 7.24
N ASN A 401 -23.73 -9.65 6.99
CA ASN A 401 -22.84 -10.12 8.07
C ASN A 401 -21.59 -9.25 8.21
N VAL A 402 -21.39 -8.28 7.31
CA VAL A 402 -20.32 -7.29 7.38
C VAL A 402 -20.82 -5.89 7.05
N PHE A 403 -20.10 -4.88 7.51
CA PHE A 403 -20.35 -3.47 7.20
C PHE A 403 -19.03 -2.73 6.97
N LEU A 404 -19.11 -1.61 6.23
CA LEU A 404 -17.97 -0.75 5.96
C LEU A 404 -17.96 0.40 6.96
N VAL A 405 -16.85 0.62 7.66
CA VAL A 405 -16.68 1.75 8.57
C VAL A 405 -15.23 2.24 8.54
N LEU A 406 -15.03 3.55 8.35
CA LEU A 406 -13.71 4.19 8.26
C LEU A 406 -12.71 3.45 7.37
N GLY A 407 -13.15 3.04 6.17
CA GLY A 407 -12.33 2.31 5.21
C GLY A 407 -11.89 0.92 5.69
N LYS A 408 -12.71 0.23 6.49
CA LYS A 408 -12.46 -1.14 6.94
C LYS A 408 -13.72 -1.97 6.80
N LEU A 409 -13.61 -3.18 6.25
CA LEU A 409 -14.71 -4.14 6.24
C LEU A 409 -14.69 -4.91 7.56
N VAL A 410 -15.79 -4.83 8.32
CA VAL A 410 -15.88 -5.33 9.69
C VAL A 410 -17.03 -6.31 9.82
N ALA A 411 -16.85 -7.39 10.57
CA ALA A 411 -17.91 -8.33 10.92
C ALA A 411 -19.00 -7.65 11.76
N ALA A 412 -20.24 -7.65 11.26
CA ALA A 412 -21.42 -7.10 11.94
C ALA A 412 -21.91 -7.98 13.09
N ARG A 413 -21.68 -9.29 12.96
CA ARG A 413 -22.07 -10.35 13.90
C ARG A 413 -21.05 -11.49 13.81
N VAL A 414 -21.25 -12.52 14.63
CA VAL A 414 -20.51 -13.77 14.45
C VAL A 414 -20.85 -14.36 13.07
N ILE A 415 -19.82 -14.73 12.33
CA ILE A 415 -19.92 -15.32 10.99
C ILE A 415 -19.39 -16.76 11.08
N PRO A 416 -20.26 -17.79 11.03
CA PRO A 416 -19.83 -19.17 11.08
C PRO A 416 -18.96 -19.55 9.88
N ALA A 417 -18.05 -20.50 10.08
CA ALA A 417 -17.22 -21.05 9.03
C ALA A 417 -18.08 -21.48 7.80
N GLY A 418 -17.64 -21.07 6.60
CA GLY A 418 -18.31 -21.33 5.34
C GLY A 418 -19.42 -20.35 4.96
N GLU A 419 -19.88 -19.47 5.86
CA GLU A 419 -20.85 -18.43 5.52
C GLU A 419 -20.24 -17.43 4.52
N GLU A 420 -21.01 -16.99 3.53
CA GLU A 420 -20.57 -16.01 2.53
C GLU A 420 -20.55 -14.60 3.11
N ILE A 421 -19.47 -13.87 2.89
CA ILE A 421 -19.35 -12.46 3.24
C ILE A 421 -20.28 -11.62 2.36
N ARG A 422 -21.24 -10.93 2.98
CA ARG A 422 -22.24 -10.09 2.30
C ARG A 422 -22.45 -8.78 3.03
N LEU A 423 -22.60 -7.69 2.26
CA LEU A 423 -22.80 -6.34 2.79
C LEU A 423 -24.10 -5.72 2.28
N ASN A 424 -24.65 -4.75 3.01
CA ASN A 424 -25.88 -4.07 2.62
C ASN A 424 -25.56 -2.72 1.95
N LEU A 425 -25.71 -2.67 0.63
CA LEU A 425 -25.45 -1.46 -0.18
C LEU A 425 -26.34 -0.27 0.19
N ASN A 426 -27.50 -0.50 0.81
CA ASN A 426 -28.33 0.60 1.28
C ASN A 426 -27.71 1.33 2.48
N LEU A 427 -26.69 0.77 3.14
CA LEU A 427 -26.06 1.38 4.32
C LEU A 427 -24.83 2.22 3.96
N THR A 428 -24.38 2.15 2.71
CA THR A 428 -23.18 2.86 2.21
C THR A 428 -23.51 4.03 1.29
N TYR A 429 -24.74 4.11 0.76
CA TYR A 429 -25.20 5.22 -0.07
C TYR A 429 -26.55 5.73 0.40
N TYR A 430 -26.72 7.05 0.44
CA TYR A 430 -28.02 7.63 0.75
C TYR A 430 -29.04 7.39 -0.37
N ARG A 431 -28.64 7.61 -1.62
CA ARG A 431 -29.40 7.23 -2.83
C ARG A 431 -28.42 6.60 -3.82
N LEU A 432 -28.79 5.46 -4.38
CA LEU A 432 -28.01 4.81 -5.43
C LEU A 432 -28.35 5.44 -6.78
N PRO A 433 -27.34 5.72 -7.65
CA PRO A 433 -27.59 6.26 -8.99
C PRO A 433 -28.47 5.35 -9.84
N THR A 434 -28.28 4.03 -9.71
CA THR A 434 -29.01 3.01 -10.48
C THR A 434 -29.55 1.96 -9.52
N PRO A 435 -30.83 2.05 -9.13
CA PRO A 435 -31.50 1.03 -8.34
C PRO A 435 -31.58 -0.32 -9.06
N PHE A 436 -31.67 -1.42 -8.31
CA PHE A 436 -31.80 -2.77 -8.87
C PHE A 436 -32.68 -3.67 -8.00
N ALA A 437 -33.29 -4.69 -8.62
CA ALA A 437 -34.09 -5.70 -7.93
C ALA A 437 -33.21 -6.58 -7.02
N CYS A 438 -33.61 -6.74 -5.77
CA CYS A 438 -32.89 -7.50 -4.78
C CYS A 438 -33.18 -9.00 -4.88
N THR A 439 -32.13 -9.83 -4.93
CA THR A 439 -32.24 -11.30 -4.97
C THR A 439 -31.51 -11.95 -3.80
N CYS A 440 -31.37 -11.25 -2.66
CA CYS A 440 -30.51 -11.72 -1.57
C CYS A 440 -31.10 -12.89 -0.75
N GLY A 441 -32.42 -13.06 -0.78
CA GLY A 441 -33.14 -14.10 -0.04
C GLY A 441 -33.28 -13.84 1.47
N ALA A 442 -32.95 -12.64 1.95
CA ALA A 442 -33.16 -12.25 3.34
C ALA A 442 -34.66 -12.21 3.69
N ARG A 443 -35.02 -12.52 4.94
CA ARG A 443 -36.40 -12.50 5.43
C ARG A 443 -37.04 -11.10 5.30
N ASP A 444 -36.30 -10.07 5.66
CA ASP A 444 -36.73 -8.66 5.61
C ASP A 444 -36.13 -7.96 4.38
N CYS A 445 -36.25 -8.57 3.20
CA CYS A 445 -35.73 -8.02 1.96
C CYS A 445 -36.51 -6.74 1.56
N VAL A 446 -35.79 -5.70 1.11
CA VAL A 446 -36.42 -4.44 0.65
C VAL A 446 -36.96 -4.50 -0.78
N GLU A 447 -36.85 -5.65 -1.46
CA GLU A 447 -37.23 -5.92 -2.87
C GLU A 447 -36.45 -5.11 -3.92
N THR A 448 -36.23 -3.81 -3.70
CA THR A 448 -35.45 -2.92 -4.56
C THR A 448 -34.35 -2.26 -3.74
N VAL A 449 -33.10 -2.41 -4.16
CA VAL A 449 -31.94 -1.74 -3.56
C VAL A 449 -31.76 -0.39 -4.23
N ALA A 450 -32.04 0.69 -3.51
CA ALA A 450 -32.04 2.06 -4.03
C ALA A 450 -31.27 3.06 -3.15
N GLY A 451 -30.62 2.61 -2.08
CA GLY A 451 -29.94 3.43 -1.09
C GLY A 451 -30.75 3.59 0.20
N PHE A 452 -30.11 4.18 1.21
CA PHE A 452 -30.68 4.34 2.56
C PHE A 452 -32.00 5.11 2.59
N ALA A 453 -32.19 6.07 1.69
CA ALA A 453 -33.41 6.88 1.61
C ALA A 453 -34.67 6.02 1.51
N GLU A 454 -34.60 4.93 0.74
CA GLU A 454 -35.72 4.04 0.45
C GLU A 454 -35.84 2.85 1.43
N VAL A 455 -34.95 2.76 2.42
CA VAL A 455 -35.05 1.73 3.48
C VAL A 455 -36.27 2.02 4.35
N PRO A 456 -37.13 1.03 4.64
CA PRO A 456 -38.28 1.21 5.52
C PRO A 456 -37.89 1.74 6.90
N LEU A 457 -38.74 2.59 7.50
CA LEU A 457 -38.42 3.30 8.75
C LEU A 457 -38.01 2.35 9.88
N GLU A 458 -38.75 1.25 10.08
CA GLU A 458 -38.42 0.24 11.09
C GLU A 458 -37.04 -0.40 10.86
N ALA A 459 -36.66 -0.63 9.61
CA ALA A 459 -35.34 -1.17 9.26
C ALA A 459 -34.23 -0.12 9.42
N LYS A 460 -34.50 1.17 9.16
CA LYS A 460 -33.54 2.26 9.40
C LYS A 460 -33.08 2.31 10.85
N HIS A 461 -34.00 2.14 11.81
CA HIS A 461 -33.64 2.11 13.23
C HIS A 461 -32.72 0.93 13.56
N ARG A 462 -33.07 -0.29 13.14
CA ARG A 462 -32.26 -1.50 13.41
C ARG A 462 -30.88 -1.44 12.75
N LEU A 463 -30.81 -0.95 11.52
CA LEU A 463 -29.57 -0.95 10.73
C LEU A 463 -28.68 0.26 11.02
N MET A 464 -29.17 1.25 11.79
CA MET A 464 -28.48 2.51 12.04
C MET A 464 -27.03 2.32 12.49
N ILE A 465 -26.75 1.31 13.33
CA ILE A 465 -25.41 1.01 13.82
C ILE A 465 -24.38 0.77 12.69
N PHE A 466 -24.81 0.24 11.55
CA PHE A 466 -23.96 -0.14 10.41
C PHE A 466 -23.97 0.90 9.28
N VAL A 467 -24.76 1.97 9.40
CA VAL A 467 -24.85 3.03 8.38
C VAL A 467 -23.57 3.86 8.39
N ASP A 468 -23.03 4.11 7.21
CA ASP A 468 -21.88 5.00 7.02
C ASP A 468 -22.18 6.41 7.59
N PRO A 469 -21.24 7.04 8.33
CA PRO A 469 -21.47 8.36 8.94
C PRO A 469 -21.99 9.43 7.98
N ASP A 470 -21.52 9.46 6.72
CA ASP A 470 -21.95 10.44 5.74
C ASP A 470 -23.41 10.21 5.33
N VAL A 471 -23.81 8.94 5.21
CA VAL A 471 -25.20 8.55 4.94
C VAL A 471 -26.11 8.95 6.10
N ARG A 472 -25.66 8.84 7.36
CA ARG A 472 -26.42 9.31 8.52
C ARG A 472 -26.65 10.81 8.48
N VAL A 473 -25.61 11.58 8.19
CA VAL A 473 -25.70 13.05 8.07
C VAL A 473 -26.71 13.44 7.00
N LEU A 474 -26.68 12.78 5.84
CA LEU A 474 -27.64 13.03 4.76
C LEU A 474 -29.07 12.64 5.17
N ALA A 475 -29.26 11.50 5.82
CA ALA A 475 -30.57 11.07 6.30
C ALA A 475 -31.17 12.09 7.29
N THR A 476 -30.39 12.55 8.26
CA THR A 476 -30.83 13.56 9.23
C THR A 476 -31.19 14.88 8.57
N LYS A 477 -30.39 15.33 7.58
CA LYS A 477 -30.69 16.52 6.78
C LYS A 477 -31.97 16.38 5.96
N ASP A 478 -32.28 15.18 5.48
CA ASP A 478 -33.51 14.86 4.73
C ASP A 478 -34.71 14.56 5.67
N GLY A 479 -34.62 14.97 6.94
CA GLY A 479 -35.74 14.91 7.87
C GLY A 479 -35.84 13.64 8.70
N TYR A 480 -34.93 12.66 8.54
CA TYR A 480 -34.94 11.47 9.40
C TYR A 480 -34.71 11.87 10.87
N ARG A 481 -35.56 11.35 11.76
CA ARG A 481 -35.49 11.58 13.20
C ARG A 481 -35.11 10.27 13.88
N LEU A 482 -33.98 10.30 14.58
CA LEU A 482 -33.56 9.16 15.40
C LEU A 482 -34.51 9.01 16.59
N THR A 483 -34.67 7.78 17.05
CA THR A 483 -35.42 7.45 18.27
C THR A 483 -34.46 6.86 19.29
N SER A 484 -34.88 6.89 20.55
CA SER A 484 -34.17 6.22 21.62
C SER A 484 -34.85 4.91 21.98
N ASP A 485 -34.04 3.91 22.32
CA ASP A 485 -34.51 2.64 22.89
C ASP A 485 -34.93 2.79 24.36
N SER A 486 -34.62 3.92 25.03
CA SER A 486 -35.05 4.22 26.39
C SER A 486 -36.23 5.17 26.40
N ALA A 487 -37.33 4.77 27.04
CA ALA A 487 -38.52 5.60 27.22
C ALA A 487 -38.29 6.82 28.14
N LEU A 488 -37.17 6.88 28.86
CA LEU A 488 -36.85 7.99 29.76
C LEU A 488 -36.18 9.16 29.05
N VAL A 489 -35.84 9.00 27.77
CA VAL A 489 -35.28 10.07 26.95
C VAL A 489 -35.97 10.14 25.59
N SER A 490 -35.84 11.29 24.95
CA SER A 490 -36.34 11.56 23.60
C SER A 490 -35.26 12.30 22.81
N ILE A 491 -35.19 12.05 21.52
CA ILE A 491 -34.24 12.74 20.64
C ILE A 491 -35.00 13.85 19.92
N LYS A 492 -34.43 15.05 19.92
CA LYS A 492 -35.01 16.23 19.27
C LYS A 492 -33.93 16.98 18.49
N ASP A 493 -34.36 17.84 17.57
CA ASP A 493 -33.46 18.73 16.85
C ASP A 493 -32.80 19.73 17.81
N ASN A 494 -31.53 20.03 17.55
CA ASN A 494 -30.66 20.92 18.34
C ASN A 494 -30.05 22.00 17.43
N GLY A 495 -30.86 22.54 16.51
CA GLY A 495 -30.41 23.53 15.51
C GLY A 495 -29.26 23.00 14.66
N ASP A 496 -28.24 23.83 14.45
CA ASP A 496 -27.07 23.51 13.62
C ASP A 496 -26.20 22.37 14.20
N MET A 497 -26.40 22.02 15.47
CA MET A 497 -25.70 20.92 16.15
C MET A 497 -26.33 19.54 15.88
N GLY A 498 -27.35 19.47 15.01
CA GLY A 498 -27.99 18.21 14.60
C GLY A 498 -29.08 17.76 15.57
N GLN A 499 -29.01 16.51 16.04
CA GLN A 499 -29.99 15.92 16.96
C GLN A 499 -29.34 15.58 18.28
N THR A 500 -30.04 15.85 19.38
CA THR A 500 -29.55 15.57 20.73
C THR A 500 -30.60 14.89 21.61
N THR A 501 -30.12 14.20 22.63
CA THR A 501 -30.95 13.48 23.61
C THR A 501 -31.40 14.39 24.75
N PHE A 502 -32.69 14.41 25.03
CA PHE A 502 -33.32 15.14 26.15
C PHE A 502 -34.06 14.17 27.06
N ALA A 503 -34.14 14.48 28.36
CA ALA A 503 -34.97 13.74 29.29
C ALA A 503 -36.45 13.85 28.88
N ALA A 504 -37.13 12.71 28.73
CA ALA A 504 -38.56 12.64 28.41
C ALA A 504 -39.45 12.73 29.66
N THR A 505 -38.85 12.56 30.83
CA THR A 505 -39.46 12.70 32.15
C THR A 505 -38.37 13.15 33.13
N ALA A 506 -38.73 13.63 34.32
CA ALA A 506 -37.76 13.87 35.38
C ALA A 506 -37.03 12.57 35.77
N ILE A 507 -35.69 12.63 35.90
CA ILE A 507 -34.83 11.49 36.26
C ILE A 507 -34.12 11.83 37.55
N ARG A 508 -34.25 10.97 38.57
CA ARG A 508 -33.63 11.18 39.89
C ARG A 508 -32.13 10.89 39.84
N LYS A 509 -31.34 11.63 40.61
CA LYS A 509 -29.92 11.35 40.88
C LYS A 509 -29.70 9.88 41.23
N GLY A 510 -28.64 9.29 40.66
CA GLY A 510 -28.25 7.90 40.88
C GLY A 510 -29.04 6.87 40.06
N THR A 511 -30.09 7.28 39.35
CA THR A 511 -30.86 6.36 38.49
C THR A 511 -29.99 5.92 37.31
N ARG A 512 -29.93 4.60 37.08
CA ARG A 512 -29.43 4.02 35.82
C ARG A 512 -30.61 3.93 34.85
N PHE A 513 -30.57 4.65 33.74
CA PHE A 513 -31.79 4.86 32.93
C PHE A 513 -31.64 4.65 31.42
N PHE A 514 -30.41 4.44 30.95
CA PHE A 514 -30.15 4.22 29.54
C PHE A 514 -29.04 3.18 29.42
N ARG A 515 -29.38 2.00 28.88
CA ARG A 515 -28.41 0.95 28.57
C ARG A 515 -28.19 0.90 27.06
N SER A 516 -26.94 0.93 26.63
CA SER A 516 -26.56 0.83 25.23
C SER A 516 -25.73 -0.43 24.98
N THR A 517 -25.99 -1.09 23.86
CA THR A 517 -25.25 -2.26 23.38
C THR A 517 -24.82 -2.04 21.93
N GLY A 518 -23.97 -2.92 21.39
CA GLY A 518 -23.54 -2.83 20.01
C GLY A 518 -22.38 -3.75 19.65
N VAL A 519 -21.60 -3.34 18.64
CA VAL A 519 -20.46 -4.11 18.10
C VAL A 519 -19.17 -3.56 18.68
N VAL A 520 -18.30 -4.43 19.21
CA VAL A 520 -17.01 -4.01 19.74
C VAL A 520 -15.96 -4.08 18.64
N ILE A 521 -15.40 -2.94 18.27
CA ILE A 521 -14.37 -2.81 17.22
C ILE A 521 -13.02 -2.38 17.83
N PRO A 522 -11.89 -2.72 17.17
CA PRO A 522 -10.57 -2.48 17.75
C PRO A 522 -10.04 -1.05 17.58
N PHE A 523 -10.86 -0.12 17.10
CA PHE A 523 -10.49 1.28 16.84
C PHE A 523 -11.65 2.21 17.18
N PRO A 524 -11.37 3.47 17.59
CA PRO A 524 -12.42 4.43 17.89
C PRO A 524 -13.05 4.99 16.61
N THR A 525 -14.28 5.45 16.72
CA THR A 525 -15.01 6.27 15.74
C THR A 525 -15.66 7.44 16.49
N VAL A 526 -16.39 8.32 15.78
CA VAL A 526 -17.21 9.35 16.45
C VAL A 526 -18.44 8.77 17.19
N TYR A 527 -18.75 7.48 16.98
CA TYR A 527 -19.90 6.78 17.57
C TYR A 527 -19.46 5.59 18.44
N THR A 528 -18.28 5.68 19.05
CA THR A 528 -17.79 4.65 19.96
C THR A 528 -17.55 5.16 21.37
N ILE A 529 -17.58 4.24 22.33
CA ILE A 529 -17.10 4.43 23.69
C ILE A 529 -16.03 3.37 23.98
N LEU A 530 -14.90 3.78 24.55
CA LEU A 530 -13.85 2.85 24.97
C LEU A 530 -14.30 1.98 26.17
N LEU A 531 -14.36 0.66 25.99
CA LEU A 531 -14.70 -0.31 27.05
C LEU A 531 -13.46 -0.85 27.77
N ALA A 532 -12.37 -1.03 27.03
CA ALA A 532 -11.06 -1.50 27.48
C ALA A 532 -10.01 -1.16 26.38
N PRO A 533 -8.69 -1.20 26.66
CA PRO A 533 -7.68 -1.02 25.62
C PRO A 533 -7.94 -1.92 24.40
N GLY A 534 -8.07 -1.33 23.21
CA GLY A 534 -8.38 -2.06 21.97
C GLY A 534 -9.82 -2.58 21.85
N ARG A 535 -10.75 -2.17 22.73
CA ARG A 535 -12.19 -2.52 22.67
C ARG A 535 -13.05 -1.26 22.71
N ASN A 536 -13.56 -0.86 21.55
CA ASN A 536 -14.42 0.31 21.39
C ASN A 536 -15.83 -0.16 21.01
N LEU A 537 -16.84 0.17 21.82
CA LEU A 537 -18.22 -0.19 21.53
C LEU A 537 -18.79 0.77 20.52
N LEU A 538 -19.02 0.33 19.28
CA LEU A 538 -19.85 1.02 18.30
C LEU A 538 -21.32 0.80 18.67
N PHE A 539 -22.08 1.87 18.88
CA PHE A 539 -23.45 1.79 19.41
C PHE A 539 -24.50 2.51 18.54
N ALA A 540 -25.77 2.16 18.77
CA ALA A 540 -26.93 2.83 18.20
C ALA A 540 -28.04 3.03 19.26
N GLY A 541 -29.32 2.98 18.88
CA GLY A 541 -30.43 3.08 19.85
C GLY A 541 -30.61 4.47 20.48
N GLY A 542 -30.12 5.52 19.82
CA GLY A 542 -30.16 6.89 20.30
C GLY A 542 -28.95 7.35 21.10
N ALA A 543 -28.05 6.44 21.51
CA ALA A 543 -26.83 6.80 22.22
C ALA A 543 -25.88 7.69 21.40
N HIS A 544 -25.93 7.61 20.06
CA HIS A 544 -25.16 8.48 19.16
C HIS A 544 -25.62 9.94 19.14
N CYS A 545 -26.75 10.27 19.78
CA CYS A 545 -27.24 11.63 19.98
C CYS A 545 -26.95 12.18 21.39
N LEU A 546 -26.20 11.46 22.23
CA LEU A 546 -25.78 11.99 23.52
C LEU A 546 -24.85 13.19 23.28
N ALA A 547 -25.05 14.28 24.02
CA ALA A 547 -24.24 15.47 23.90
C ALA A 547 -23.02 15.46 24.83
N HIS A 548 -21.99 16.21 24.42
CA HIS A 548 -20.88 16.57 25.29
C HIS A 548 -21.26 17.76 26.21
N SER A 549 -20.92 17.67 27.50
CA SER A 549 -20.82 18.84 28.39
C SER A 549 -19.62 18.70 29.32
N CYS A 550 -18.91 19.80 29.58
CA CYS A 550 -17.85 19.85 30.61
C CYS A 550 -18.43 19.88 32.03
N ASP A 551 -19.69 20.30 32.20
CA ASP A 551 -20.49 20.15 33.43
C ASP A 551 -21.67 19.18 33.14
N PRO A 552 -21.41 17.87 33.16
CA PRO A 552 -22.38 16.88 32.72
C PRO A 552 -23.45 16.59 33.78
N ASN A 553 -24.64 16.17 33.34
CA ASN A 553 -25.69 15.68 34.23
C ASN A 553 -25.75 14.15 34.30
N VAL A 554 -25.00 13.44 33.46
CA VAL A 554 -24.87 11.98 33.52
C VAL A 554 -23.41 11.52 33.44
N GLN A 555 -23.17 10.33 34.00
CA GLN A 555 -21.93 9.58 33.86
C GLN A 555 -22.16 8.32 33.02
N VAL A 556 -21.18 7.99 32.18
CA VAL A 556 -21.11 6.72 31.46
C VAL A 556 -20.43 5.67 32.34
N MET A 557 -21.11 4.56 32.58
CA MET A 557 -20.60 3.40 33.30
C MET A 557 -20.40 2.26 32.31
N VAL A 558 -19.16 1.87 32.06
CA VAL A 558 -18.82 0.75 31.17
C VAL A 558 -18.76 -0.56 31.95
N GLU A 559 -19.20 -1.65 31.32
CA GLU A 559 -18.97 -3.01 31.82
C GLU A 559 -17.73 -3.59 31.10
N PRO A 560 -16.55 -3.72 31.75
CA PRO A 560 -15.31 -4.10 31.06
C PRO A 560 -15.36 -5.46 30.37
N HIS A 561 -16.15 -6.41 30.86
CA HIS A 561 -16.34 -7.73 30.22
C HIS A 561 -17.66 -7.84 29.45
N GLY A 562 -18.49 -6.80 29.47
CA GLY A 562 -19.71 -6.69 28.67
C GLY A 562 -19.43 -5.99 27.33
N ASN A 563 -20.41 -6.04 26.44
CA ASN A 563 -20.48 -5.23 25.22
C ASN A 563 -21.54 -4.13 25.41
N SER A 564 -21.49 -3.45 26.57
CA SER A 564 -22.50 -2.48 26.97
C SER A 564 -21.95 -1.35 27.85
N PHE A 565 -22.71 -0.26 27.91
CA PHE A 565 -22.56 0.77 28.93
C PHE A 565 -23.94 1.26 29.41
N ASP A 566 -23.97 1.83 30.62
CA ASP A 566 -25.14 2.45 31.22
C ASP A 566 -24.92 3.95 31.47
N LEU A 567 -25.96 4.77 31.35
CA LEU A 567 -25.98 6.15 31.84
C LEU A 567 -26.54 6.21 33.26
N VAL A 568 -25.85 6.94 34.12
CA VAL A 568 -26.25 7.20 35.51
C VAL A 568 -26.39 8.69 35.75
N ALA A 569 -27.54 9.12 36.27
CA ALA A 569 -27.77 10.53 36.59
C ALA A 569 -26.86 11.01 37.74
N LEU A 570 -26.08 12.07 37.51
CA LEU A 570 -25.18 12.68 38.51
C LEU A 570 -25.92 13.61 39.48
N ARG A 571 -27.04 14.17 39.02
CA ARG A 571 -27.99 14.99 39.77
C ARG A 571 -29.41 14.72 39.27
N ASP A 572 -30.41 15.32 39.89
CA ASP A 572 -31.76 15.31 39.34
C ASP A 572 -31.76 16.04 37.98
N ILE A 573 -32.40 15.42 36.99
CA ILE A 573 -32.52 15.92 35.62
C ILE A 573 -33.99 16.23 35.38
N GLN A 574 -34.30 17.45 34.97
CA GLN A 574 -35.67 17.87 34.71
C GLN A 574 -36.18 17.33 33.38
N GLU A 575 -37.50 17.17 33.26
CA GLU A 575 -38.11 16.87 31.96
C GLU A 575 -37.74 17.96 30.94
N GLY A 576 -37.36 17.54 29.73
CA GLY A 576 -36.91 18.42 28.66
C GLY A 576 -35.47 18.92 28.80
N GLU A 577 -34.75 18.57 29.87
CA GLU A 577 -33.34 18.92 30.04
C GLU A 577 -32.45 18.06 29.12
N MET A 578 -31.40 18.64 28.54
CA MET A 578 -30.45 17.94 27.67
C MET A 578 -29.63 16.93 28.46
N VAL A 579 -29.57 15.68 28.00
CA VAL A 579 -28.74 14.63 28.61
C VAL A 579 -27.33 14.73 28.01
N SER A 580 -26.34 14.99 28.87
CA SER A 580 -24.95 15.18 28.43
C SER A 580 -23.94 14.57 29.39
N PHE A 581 -22.85 14.05 28.83
CA PHE A 581 -21.71 13.52 29.56
C PHE A 581 -20.40 14.17 29.09
N ASN A 582 -19.35 14.07 29.89
CA ASN A 582 -18.05 14.60 29.50
C ASN A 582 -17.27 13.54 28.71
N TYR A 583 -17.10 13.73 27.40
CA TYR A 583 -16.43 12.77 26.52
C TYR A 583 -14.99 12.46 26.92
N LEU A 584 -14.33 13.38 27.63
CA LEU A 584 -12.99 13.15 28.17
C LEU A 584 -12.99 11.97 29.16
N THR A 585 -14.12 11.61 29.76
CA THR A 585 -14.20 10.54 30.76
C THR A 585 -14.36 9.15 30.14
N THR A 586 -14.68 9.06 28.84
CA THR A 586 -14.86 7.80 28.11
C THR A 586 -13.79 7.56 27.07
N GLU A 587 -13.23 8.61 26.47
CA GLU A 587 -12.25 8.48 25.39
C GLU A 587 -10.84 8.79 25.90
N TRP A 588 -9.90 7.87 25.66
CA TRP A 588 -8.48 8.10 25.94
C TRP A 588 -7.90 9.13 24.96
N ASP A 589 -8.11 8.91 23.66
CA ASP A 589 -7.70 9.78 22.56
C ASP A 589 -8.85 9.86 21.57
N MET A 590 -9.34 11.08 21.30
CA MET A 590 -10.53 11.27 20.47
C MET A 590 -10.21 10.99 19.00
N ASN A 591 -11.08 10.23 18.33
CA ASN A 591 -10.97 10.01 16.88
C ASN A 591 -11.06 11.33 16.08
N VAL A 592 -11.91 12.27 16.51
CA VAL A 592 -12.02 13.62 15.93
C VAL A 592 -12.12 14.63 17.06
N PRO A 593 -11.03 15.33 17.42
CA PRO A 593 -11.08 16.42 18.38
C PRO A 593 -11.93 17.61 17.89
N PHE A 594 -12.60 18.31 18.81
CA PHE A 594 -13.44 19.47 18.47
C PHE A 594 -13.42 20.58 19.53
N PRO A 595 -13.65 21.86 19.14
CA PRO A 595 -13.86 22.94 20.09
C PRO A 595 -15.21 22.78 20.81
N CYS A 596 -15.21 22.90 22.12
CA CYS A 596 -16.36 22.72 22.98
C CYS A 596 -17.27 23.95 22.96
N LEU A 597 -18.57 23.72 22.77
CA LEU A 597 -19.62 24.75 22.76
C LEU A 597 -20.61 24.59 23.93
N CYS A 598 -20.21 23.90 25.00
CA CYS A 598 -21.13 23.54 26.09
C CYS A 598 -21.56 24.72 26.99
N GLY A 599 -20.80 25.82 27.00
CA GLY A 599 -21.09 26.99 27.83
C GLY A 599 -20.83 26.83 29.34
N ALA A 600 -20.28 25.70 29.79
CA ALA A 600 -19.92 25.48 31.19
C ALA A 600 -18.86 26.49 31.68
N THR A 601 -18.95 26.92 32.94
CA THR A 601 -18.00 27.87 33.54
C THR A 601 -16.58 27.31 33.64
N ALA A 602 -16.45 26.01 33.90
CA ALA A 602 -15.19 25.26 33.91
C ALA A 602 -15.04 24.41 32.63
N CYS A 603 -15.13 25.05 31.46
CA CYS A 603 -15.02 24.36 30.18
C CYS A 603 -13.57 24.00 29.85
N TYR A 604 -13.35 22.79 29.30
CA TYR A 604 -12.04 22.34 28.81
C TYR A 604 -11.66 22.92 27.44
N HIS A 605 -12.57 23.68 26.81
CA HIS A 605 -12.44 24.36 25.52
C HIS A 605 -12.16 23.48 24.29
N MET A 606 -11.20 22.56 24.34
CA MET A 606 -10.86 21.66 23.24
C MET A 606 -10.97 20.21 23.72
N ILE A 607 -11.89 19.44 23.14
CA ILE A 607 -12.13 18.05 23.53
C ILE A 607 -11.25 17.14 22.68
N ARG A 608 -10.15 16.64 23.25
CA ARG A 608 -9.15 15.81 22.55
C ARG A 608 -9.02 14.39 23.09
N GLY A 609 -9.63 14.10 24.24
CA GLY A 609 -9.49 12.82 24.97
C GLY A 609 -8.70 12.98 26.26
N PHE A 610 -8.89 12.05 27.21
CA PHE A 610 -8.32 12.10 28.55
C PHE A 610 -6.79 12.20 28.57
N LYS A 611 -6.12 11.61 27.56
CA LYS A 611 -4.67 11.66 27.37
C LYS A 611 -4.12 13.09 27.34
N HIS A 612 -4.90 14.05 26.85
CA HIS A 612 -4.43 15.42 26.64
C HIS A 612 -4.68 16.34 27.84
N LEU A 613 -5.28 15.82 28.91
CA LEU A 613 -5.52 16.56 30.15
C LEU A 613 -4.27 16.61 31.02
N SER A 614 -4.11 17.71 31.75
CA SER A 614 -3.15 17.83 32.85
C SER A 614 -3.52 16.91 34.02
N ASP A 615 -2.56 16.59 34.89
CA ASP A 615 -2.84 15.70 36.03
C ASP A 615 -3.85 16.29 37.02
N THR A 616 -3.90 17.62 37.17
CA THR A 616 -4.93 18.31 37.95
C THR A 616 -6.32 18.06 37.33
N GLU A 617 -6.48 18.26 36.02
CA GLU A 617 -7.74 18.03 35.33
C GLU A 617 -8.14 16.54 35.33
N ARG A 618 -7.18 15.63 35.17
CA ARG A 618 -7.40 14.19 35.28
C ARG A 618 -7.84 13.81 36.68
N THR A 619 -7.25 14.40 37.71
CA THR A 619 -7.65 14.17 39.11
C THR A 619 -9.07 14.66 39.35
N GLN A 620 -9.42 15.83 38.81
CA GLN A 620 -10.78 16.38 38.89
C GLN A 620 -11.80 15.49 38.16
N LEU A 621 -11.46 14.95 36.99
CA LEU A 621 -12.35 14.10 36.20
C LEU A 621 -12.28 12.61 36.56
N ALA A 622 -11.30 12.17 37.35
CA ALA A 622 -11.10 10.78 37.73
C ALA A 622 -12.36 10.14 38.35
N PRO A 623 -13.17 10.81 39.19
CA PRO A 623 -14.42 10.22 39.69
C PRO A 623 -15.40 9.85 38.57
N LEU A 624 -15.40 10.61 37.47
CA LEU A 624 -16.28 10.42 36.31
C LEU A 624 -15.68 9.50 35.23
N ALA A 625 -14.35 9.36 35.19
CA ALA A 625 -13.63 8.52 34.22
C ALA A 625 -13.99 7.03 34.32
N THR A 626 -14.16 6.40 33.16
CA THR A 626 -14.39 4.96 33.01
C THR A 626 -13.17 4.16 33.47
N GLY A 627 -13.37 2.87 33.77
CA GLY A 627 -12.28 1.97 34.15
C GLY A 627 -11.19 1.87 33.08
N ALA A 628 -11.57 1.82 31.80
CA ALA A 628 -10.64 1.76 30.67
C ALA A 628 -9.74 3.00 30.57
N VAL A 629 -10.34 4.19 30.72
CA VAL A 629 -9.58 5.45 30.72
C VAL A 629 -8.63 5.52 31.91
N LYS A 630 -9.05 5.07 33.10
CA LYS A 630 -8.20 4.99 34.30
C LYS A 630 -7.03 4.03 34.11
N GLU A 631 -7.28 2.86 33.53
CA GLU A 631 -6.25 1.86 33.20
C GLU A 631 -5.21 2.46 32.25
N LEU A 632 -5.65 3.07 31.15
CA LEU A 632 -4.75 3.73 30.20
C LEU A 632 -4.00 4.92 30.82
N ALA A 633 -4.65 5.70 31.68
CA ALA A 633 -3.97 6.77 32.42
C ALA A 633 -2.88 6.22 33.34
N GLY A 634 -3.11 5.08 33.99
CA GLY A 634 -2.12 4.37 34.80
C GLY A 634 -0.94 3.88 33.95
N LEU A 635 -1.21 3.22 32.82
CA LEU A 635 -0.15 2.77 31.89
C LEU A 635 0.66 3.95 31.33
N HIS A 636 -0.02 5.04 30.98
CA HIS A 636 0.60 6.22 30.40
C HIS A 636 1.48 6.99 31.40
N SER A 637 1.24 6.84 32.71
CA SER A 637 2.05 7.50 33.74
C SER A 637 3.52 7.03 33.81
N GLN A 638 3.86 5.91 33.16
CA GLN A 638 5.22 5.38 33.10
C GLN A 638 5.95 5.84 31.82
N ILE A 639 6.66 6.96 31.91
CA ILE A 639 7.52 7.41 30.80
C ILE A 639 8.78 6.55 30.75
N GLN A 640 8.93 5.80 29.66
CA GLN A 640 10.19 5.15 29.32
C GLN A 640 11.04 6.10 28.48
N LEU A 641 12.19 6.50 29.01
CA LEU A 641 13.17 7.28 28.25
C LEU A 641 13.91 6.34 27.28
N PRO A 642 14.15 6.77 26.03
CA PRO A 642 15.04 6.04 25.12
C PRO A 642 16.45 5.99 25.68
N SER A 643 17.27 5.04 25.21
CA SER A 643 18.66 4.88 25.66
C SER A 643 19.55 6.10 25.43
N THR A 644 19.14 7.02 24.55
CA THR A 644 19.80 8.30 24.27
C THR A 644 19.57 9.35 25.36
N LEU A 645 18.73 9.06 26.35
CA LEU A 645 18.37 9.97 27.44
C LEU A 645 18.49 9.26 28.79
N VAL A 646 18.94 10.00 29.81
CA VAL A 646 19.06 9.50 31.17
C VAL A 646 18.56 10.56 32.16
N PRO A 647 17.86 10.17 33.23
CA PRO A 647 17.53 11.11 34.29
C PRO A 647 18.79 11.47 35.08
N THR A 648 18.95 12.75 35.40
CA THR A 648 19.95 13.23 36.34
C THR A 648 19.49 12.98 37.77
N GLN A 649 20.40 13.13 38.75
CA GLN A 649 20.07 13.07 40.17
C GLN A 649 18.98 14.07 40.59
N GLN A 650 18.81 15.17 39.83
CA GLN A 650 17.81 16.21 40.07
C GLN A 650 16.52 16.00 39.27
N ARG A 651 16.27 14.78 38.74
CA ARG A 651 15.12 14.43 37.89
C ARG A 651 15.06 15.16 36.54
N MET A 652 16.06 15.97 36.20
CA MET A 652 16.21 16.52 34.85
C MET A 652 16.52 15.40 33.86
N ILE A 653 16.32 15.63 32.57
CA ILE A 653 16.69 14.66 31.52
C ILE A 653 17.93 15.18 30.80
N ALA A 654 18.97 14.36 30.68
CA ALA A 654 20.19 14.67 29.93
C ALA A 654 20.41 13.68 28.78
N ALA A 655 21.06 14.15 27.71
CA ALA A 655 21.45 13.31 26.60
C ALA A 655 22.65 12.42 26.97
N THR A 656 22.59 11.13 26.64
CA THR A 656 23.71 10.18 26.82
C THR A 656 24.60 10.10 25.59
N THR A 657 24.13 10.61 24.46
CA THR A 657 24.84 10.69 23.18
C THR A 657 24.41 11.96 22.46
N THR A 658 25.17 12.42 21.47
CA THR A 658 24.72 13.54 20.63
C THR A 658 23.40 13.20 19.93
N ILE A 659 22.39 14.08 20.05
CA ILE A 659 21.07 13.92 19.43
C ILE A 659 20.91 14.94 18.30
N PRO A 660 20.66 14.52 17.04
CA PRO A 660 20.46 15.45 15.92
C PRO A 660 19.21 16.32 16.08
N ARG A 661 19.21 17.53 15.50
CA ARG A 661 18.00 18.37 15.34
C ARG A 661 16.87 17.63 14.63
N GLY A 662 15.62 17.87 15.05
CA GLY A 662 14.43 17.23 14.47
C GLY A 662 14.15 15.83 15.00
N THR A 663 14.96 15.33 15.93
CA THR A 663 14.75 14.02 16.56
C THR A 663 13.60 14.10 17.55
N CYS A 664 12.62 13.21 17.39
CA CYS A 664 11.60 13.00 18.40
C CYS A 664 12.20 12.26 19.60
N LEU A 665 12.28 12.96 20.74
CA LEU A 665 12.94 12.47 21.94
C LEU A 665 12.08 11.43 22.66
N PHE A 666 10.89 11.84 23.07
CA PHE A 666 9.89 10.97 23.69
C PHE A 666 8.53 11.68 23.70
N GLU A 667 7.48 10.89 23.86
CA GLU A 667 6.13 11.39 24.07
C GLU A 667 5.96 11.82 25.53
N CYS A 668 5.53 13.06 25.72
CA CYS A 668 5.29 13.61 27.05
C CYS A 668 3.94 13.13 27.55
N ALA A 669 3.96 12.10 28.39
CA ALA A 669 2.80 11.70 29.16
C ALA A 669 2.67 12.55 30.43
N ASN A 670 1.44 12.85 30.85
CA ASN A 670 1.15 13.47 32.15
C ASN A 670 1.94 14.76 32.36
N MET A 671 1.78 15.70 31.44
CA MET A 671 2.51 16.95 31.48
C MET A 671 1.83 17.93 32.44
N GLU A 672 2.55 18.39 33.48
CA GLU A 672 2.11 19.53 34.28
C GLU A 672 3.02 20.73 34.02
N LEU A 673 2.39 21.89 33.93
CA LEU A 673 3.10 23.15 33.80
C LEU A 673 3.37 23.72 35.18
N HIS A 674 4.57 24.25 35.37
CA HIS A 674 4.93 25.07 36.53
C HIS A 674 5.53 26.39 36.04
N PRO A 675 5.67 27.39 36.93
CA PRO A 675 6.25 28.69 36.55
C PRO A 675 7.62 28.62 35.87
N THR A 676 8.48 27.66 36.23
CA THR A 676 9.89 27.61 35.78
C THR A 676 10.27 26.34 35.01
N HIS A 677 9.37 25.38 34.90
CA HIS A 677 9.61 24.09 34.26
C HIS A 677 8.28 23.42 33.93
N LEU A 678 8.33 22.38 33.12
CA LEU A 678 7.26 21.39 33.04
C LEU A 678 7.71 20.08 33.67
N THR A 679 6.78 19.34 34.23
CA THR A 679 6.96 17.94 34.64
C THR A 679 6.32 17.05 33.59
N THR A 680 6.90 15.87 33.39
CA THR A 680 6.30 14.81 32.57
C THR A 680 6.63 13.49 33.24
N GLY A 681 5.60 12.81 33.77
CA GLY A 681 5.78 11.68 34.68
C GLY A 681 6.66 12.05 35.88
N GLN A 682 7.77 11.34 36.08
CA GLN A 682 8.72 11.66 37.14
C GLN A 682 9.84 12.62 36.71
N PHE A 683 9.85 13.13 35.48
CA PHE A 683 10.97 13.93 34.98
C PHE A 683 10.63 15.41 34.88
N LEU A 684 11.68 16.25 34.89
CA LEU A 684 11.58 17.70 34.82
C LEU A 684 12.27 18.23 33.55
N VAL A 685 11.63 19.17 32.87
CA VAL A 685 12.21 19.90 31.72
C VAL A 685 12.11 21.39 31.99
N LYS A 686 13.25 22.07 32.09
CA LYS A 686 13.31 23.48 32.53
C LYS A 686 12.88 24.42 31.42
N HIS A 687 12.22 25.51 31.82
CA HIS A 687 11.99 26.65 30.95
C HIS A 687 13.31 27.25 30.46
N SER A 688 13.40 27.58 29.19
CA SER A 688 14.45 28.44 28.63
C SER A 688 13.94 29.14 27.38
N LEU A 689 14.17 30.44 27.23
CA LEU A 689 13.88 31.17 25.99
C LEU A 689 14.79 30.72 24.83
N SER A 690 15.99 30.23 25.14
CA SER A 690 16.94 29.63 24.19
C SER A 690 16.97 28.11 24.39
N SER A 691 15.81 27.46 24.24
CA SER A 691 15.67 26.03 24.50
C SER A 691 16.30 25.16 23.41
N ASN A 692 16.86 24.02 23.81
CA ASN A 692 17.36 23.01 22.88
C ASN A 692 16.27 22.02 22.41
N THR A 693 15.07 22.09 22.99
CA THR A 693 13.89 21.33 22.56
C THR A 693 12.68 22.23 22.36
N VAL A 694 11.70 21.72 21.61
CA VAL A 694 10.37 22.31 21.42
C VAL A 694 9.32 21.23 21.62
N PHE A 695 8.17 21.61 22.15
CA PHE A 695 7.02 20.71 22.28
C PHE A 695 6.14 20.81 21.04
N VAL A 696 5.88 19.68 20.39
CA VAL A 696 5.05 19.59 19.18
C VAL A 696 4.06 18.45 19.38
N GLU A 697 2.78 18.80 19.50
CA GLU A 697 1.62 17.89 19.59
C GLU A 697 1.84 16.68 20.53
N GLY A 698 2.32 16.94 21.75
CA GLY A 698 2.53 15.89 22.77
C GLY A 698 3.94 15.30 22.84
N ARG A 699 4.89 15.77 22.01
CA ARG A 699 6.24 15.20 21.96
C ARG A 699 7.29 16.29 22.11
N LEU A 700 8.38 15.98 22.81
CA LEU A 700 9.56 16.85 22.81
C LEU A 700 10.44 16.50 21.61
N ILE A 701 10.74 17.51 20.81
CA ILE A 701 11.57 17.43 19.61
C ILE A 701 12.83 18.27 19.82
N SER A 702 13.99 17.77 19.41
CA SER A 702 15.23 18.55 19.44
C SER A 702 15.16 19.73 18.44
N LEU A 703 15.34 20.95 18.94
CA LEU A 703 15.34 22.19 18.13
C LEU A 703 16.74 22.50 17.57
N ALA A 704 17.78 21.94 18.20
CA ALA A 704 19.17 21.98 17.78
C ALA A 704 19.82 20.61 18.00
N ASN A 705 21.06 20.43 17.55
CA ASN A 705 21.86 19.28 17.96
C ASN A 705 22.11 19.39 19.47
N ILE A 706 21.77 18.34 20.23
CA ILE A 706 21.94 18.29 21.68
C ILE A 706 23.21 17.48 21.97
N GLY A 707 24.18 18.09 22.63
CA GLY A 707 25.44 17.44 22.97
C GLY A 707 25.28 16.36 24.05
N GLU A 708 26.20 15.40 24.10
CA GLU A 708 26.29 14.45 25.21
C GLU A 708 26.44 15.19 26.54
N GLY A 709 25.64 14.83 27.55
CA GLY A 709 25.59 15.45 28.86
C GLY A 709 24.71 16.72 28.95
N GLU A 710 24.27 17.29 27.82
CA GLU A 710 23.38 18.45 27.85
C GLU A 710 22.00 18.09 28.39
N VAL A 711 21.45 19.00 29.19
CA VAL A 711 20.12 18.85 29.81
C VAL A 711 19.04 19.41 28.87
N LEU A 712 17.92 18.71 28.77
CA LEU A 712 16.78 19.14 27.99
C LEU A 712 16.13 20.39 28.62
N THR A 713 15.87 21.39 27.78
CA THR A 713 15.17 22.63 28.11
C THR A 713 14.12 22.92 27.06
N VAL A 714 13.05 23.62 27.43
CA VAL A 714 11.90 23.91 26.56
C VAL A 714 11.43 25.35 26.73
N ASN A 715 11.07 26.02 25.63
CA ASN A 715 10.44 27.32 25.69
C ASN A 715 8.93 27.19 25.87
N MET A 716 8.48 27.22 27.13
CA MET A 716 7.04 27.12 27.46
C MET A 716 6.20 28.28 26.92
N CYS A 717 6.80 29.39 26.48
CA CYS A 717 6.04 30.46 25.83
C CYS A 717 5.47 30.03 24.47
N TYR A 718 5.99 28.98 23.84
CA TYR A 718 5.39 28.38 22.62
C TYR A 718 4.23 27.43 22.93
N MET A 719 4.05 27.06 24.20
CA MET A 719 3.06 26.08 24.67
C MET A 719 1.85 26.76 25.34
N VAL A 720 2.07 27.93 25.95
CA VAL A 720 1.05 28.64 26.72
C VAL A 720 0.92 30.07 26.24
N TYR A 721 -0.33 30.48 25.96
CA TYR A 721 -0.62 31.83 25.48
C TYR A 721 -0.40 32.91 26.57
N ASP A 722 -0.93 32.70 27.77
CA ASP A 722 -0.85 33.66 28.89
C ASP A 722 -0.62 32.89 30.19
N MET A 723 0.65 32.77 30.61
CA MET A 723 1.02 32.06 31.85
C MET A 723 0.52 32.78 33.10
N THR A 724 0.31 34.10 33.04
CA THR A 724 -0.14 34.90 34.18
C THR A 724 -1.57 34.58 34.60
N LYS A 725 -2.38 34.04 33.67
CA LYS A 725 -3.72 33.54 34.00
C LYS A 725 -3.70 32.17 34.68
N LEU A 726 -2.70 31.33 34.38
CA LEU A 726 -2.54 30.02 35.00
C LEU A 726 -1.92 30.14 36.40
N PHE A 727 -0.96 31.05 36.56
CA PHE A 727 -0.20 31.25 37.81
C PHE A 727 -0.17 32.73 38.19
N PRO A 728 -1.29 33.32 38.66
CA PRO A 728 -1.39 34.76 38.90
C PRO A 728 -0.36 35.30 39.90
N ASP A 729 0.01 34.50 40.91
CA ASP A 729 0.85 34.94 42.03
C ASP A 729 2.29 34.39 41.99
N THR A 730 2.64 33.53 41.04
CA THR A 730 3.88 32.72 41.11
C THR A 730 4.69 32.60 39.81
N TYR A 731 4.37 33.36 38.77
CA TYR A 731 5.10 33.32 37.49
C TYR A 731 6.46 34.02 37.54
N VAL A 732 7.38 33.64 36.63
CA VAL A 732 8.68 34.33 36.43
C VAL A 732 8.64 35.26 35.21
N PRO A 733 9.35 36.41 35.20
CA PRO A 733 9.28 37.40 34.11
C PRO A 733 9.61 36.85 32.72
N GLU A 734 10.50 35.85 32.65
CA GLU A 734 10.95 35.22 31.42
C GLU A 734 9.92 34.24 30.85
N ASN A 735 8.96 33.75 31.66
CA ASN A 735 7.94 32.78 31.27
C ASN A 735 6.52 33.32 31.47
N ARG A 736 6.22 34.46 30.83
CA ARG A 736 4.87 35.08 30.87
C ARG A 736 3.91 34.49 29.83
N GLY A 737 4.40 33.64 28.92
CA GLY A 737 3.62 33.06 27.82
C GLY A 737 3.72 33.86 26.51
N PHE A 738 3.25 33.25 25.42
CA PHE A 738 3.34 33.79 24.06
C PHE A 738 2.91 35.25 23.95
N LYS A 739 1.82 35.64 24.61
CA LYS A 739 1.24 36.98 24.58
C LYS A 739 2.24 38.09 24.89
N TYR A 740 3.23 37.81 25.73
CA TYR A 740 4.20 38.79 26.22
C TYR A 740 5.57 38.67 25.55
N LEU A 741 5.73 37.79 24.55
CA LEU A 741 6.93 37.74 23.72
C LEU A 741 7.06 39.01 22.88
N ASP A 742 8.29 39.37 22.53
CA ASP A 742 8.55 40.43 21.56
C ASP A 742 7.89 40.13 20.22
N GLU A 743 7.31 41.13 19.57
CA GLU A 743 6.57 40.95 18.32
C GLU A 743 7.41 40.29 17.22
N ALA A 744 8.70 40.65 17.13
CA ALA A 744 9.60 40.01 16.17
C ALA A 744 9.74 38.50 16.43
N VAL A 745 9.79 38.07 17.70
CA VAL A 745 9.88 36.65 18.09
C VAL A 745 8.55 35.95 17.80
N LYS A 746 7.41 36.57 18.13
CA LYS A 746 6.09 36.00 17.84
C LYS A 746 5.91 35.71 16.34
N GLN A 747 6.27 36.67 15.49
CA GLN A 747 6.17 36.51 14.04
C GLN A 747 7.16 35.45 13.51
N TYR A 748 8.38 35.41 14.08
CA TYR A 748 9.43 34.52 13.61
C TYR A 748 9.21 33.05 14.02
N ASP A 749 8.81 32.80 15.28
CA ASP A 749 8.71 31.45 15.87
C ASP A 749 7.27 30.91 15.95
N LEU A 750 6.30 31.54 15.27
CA LEU A 750 4.90 31.10 15.29
C LEU A 750 4.73 29.63 14.90
N TYR A 751 5.56 29.13 13.98
CA TYR A 751 5.53 27.74 13.50
C TYR A 751 5.95 26.70 14.55
N LEU A 752 6.60 27.12 15.63
CA LEU A 752 6.98 26.29 16.78
C LEU A 752 5.90 26.27 17.87
N CYS A 753 4.86 27.10 17.74
CA CYS A 753 3.83 27.24 18.75
C CYS A 753 2.73 26.19 18.61
N GLU A 754 2.25 25.68 19.74
CA GLU A 754 1.16 24.71 19.76
C GLU A 754 -0.14 25.31 19.19
N PRO A 755 -0.96 24.52 18.46
CA PRO A 755 -2.18 25.01 17.82
C PRO A 755 -3.12 25.86 18.72
N PRO A 756 -3.34 25.52 20.01
CA PRO A 756 -4.17 26.33 20.90
C PRO A 756 -3.62 27.74 21.17
N VAL A 757 -2.30 27.90 21.24
CA VAL A 757 -1.63 29.20 21.44
C VAL A 757 -1.89 30.10 20.25
N ARG A 758 -1.72 29.55 19.04
CA ARG A 758 -1.98 30.26 17.78
C ARG A 758 -3.44 30.69 17.69
N ALA A 759 -4.36 29.77 17.95
CA ALA A 759 -5.80 30.05 17.92
C ALA A 759 -6.20 31.13 18.93
N GLN A 760 -5.63 31.13 20.14
CA GLN A 760 -5.91 32.18 21.13
C GLN A 760 -5.33 33.54 20.72
N ALA A 761 -4.11 33.57 20.17
CA ALA A 761 -3.52 34.80 19.65
C ALA A 761 -4.42 35.45 18.58
N MET A 762 -4.94 34.63 17.66
CA MET A 762 -5.87 35.10 16.62
C MET A 762 -7.18 35.64 17.21
N ARG A 763 -7.75 34.99 18.25
CA ARG A 763 -8.96 35.47 18.95
C ARG A 763 -8.74 36.81 19.65
N ASP A 764 -7.55 37.03 20.19
CA ASP A 764 -7.17 38.30 20.82
C ASP A 764 -6.80 39.39 19.77
N GLY A 765 -6.99 39.10 18.47
CA GLY A 765 -6.81 40.06 17.38
C GLY A 765 -5.37 40.20 16.87
N TRP A 766 -4.44 39.33 17.30
CA TRP A 766 -3.07 39.34 16.80
C TRP A 766 -2.99 38.80 15.37
N ILE A 767 -2.37 39.54 14.45
CA ILE A 767 -2.30 39.20 13.02
C ILE A 767 -0.88 38.75 12.64
N VAL A 768 -0.78 37.64 11.90
CA VAL A 768 0.49 37.20 11.31
C VAL A 768 0.89 38.16 10.20
N VAL A 769 2.14 38.60 10.17
CA VAL A 769 2.65 39.53 9.15
C VAL A 769 3.50 38.75 8.15
N PRO A 770 3.10 38.70 6.86
CA PRO A 770 3.92 38.04 5.84
C PRO A 770 5.20 38.84 5.60
N THR A 771 6.31 38.14 5.37
CA THR A 771 7.58 38.76 4.94
C THR A 771 7.52 39.26 3.51
N ASN A 772 6.66 38.67 2.67
CA ASN A 772 6.45 39.12 1.31
C ASN A 772 5.40 40.25 1.27
N PRO A 773 5.79 41.49 0.88
CA PRO A 773 4.90 42.65 0.93
C PRO A 773 3.75 42.62 -0.09
N ILE A 774 3.80 41.72 -1.08
CA ILE A 774 2.70 41.55 -2.06
C ILE A 774 1.50 40.80 -1.44
N LEU A 775 1.64 40.34 -0.19
CA LEU A 775 0.62 39.63 0.56
C LEU A 775 0.22 40.40 1.82
N THR A 776 -1.02 40.21 2.22
CA THR A 776 -1.54 40.65 3.52
C THR A 776 -2.33 39.52 4.15
N VAL A 777 -2.26 39.37 5.47
CA VAL A 777 -3.02 38.35 6.20
C VAL A 777 -4.13 39.04 6.98
N ARG A 778 -5.32 38.43 6.98
CA ARG A 778 -6.49 38.93 7.72
C ARG A 778 -7.36 37.78 8.22
N PRO A 779 -8.22 38.01 9.22
CA PRO A 779 -9.19 37.02 9.68
C PRO A 779 -10.12 36.53 8.57
N ASN A 780 -10.49 35.26 8.61
CA ASN A 780 -11.35 34.58 7.63
C ASN A 780 -12.45 33.79 8.34
N GLY A 781 -13.30 34.51 9.10
CA GLY A 781 -14.34 33.90 9.92
C GLY A 781 -13.76 32.88 10.91
N ASP A 782 -14.43 31.73 11.05
CA ASP A 782 -13.99 30.65 11.94
C ASP A 782 -12.82 29.82 11.37
N MET A 783 -12.37 30.10 10.14
CA MET A 783 -11.25 29.40 9.50
C MET A 783 -9.87 29.98 9.87
N GLY A 784 -9.81 30.88 10.87
CA GLY A 784 -8.57 31.48 11.35
C GLY A 784 -8.13 32.67 10.50
N GLN A 785 -6.87 32.69 10.07
CA GLN A 785 -6.30 33.77 9.26
C GLN A 785 -5.90 33.26 7.88
N THR A 786 -6.02 34.12 6.88
CA THR A 786 -5.71 33.75 5.49
C THR A 786 -4.93 34.87 4.79
N ALA A 787 -3.98 34.48 3.94
CA ALA A 787 -3.21 35.39 3.09
C ALA A 787 -4.01 35.80 1.83
N TYR A 788 -3.91 37.08 1.46
CA TYR A 788 -4.56 37.68 0.30
C TYR A 788 -3.56 38.53 -0.48
N ALA A 789 -3.77 38.62 -1.79
CA ALA A 789 -2.94 39.45 -2.66
C ALA A 789 -3.22 40.95 -2.42
N VAL A 790 -2.17 41.76 -2.24
CA VAL A 790 -2.27 43.22 -2.11
C VAL A 790 -2.41 43.91 -3.48
N GLU A 791 -1.90 43.25 -4.52
CA GLU A 791 -1.96 43.66 -5.92
C GLU A 791 -2.19 42.43 -6.82
N ALA A 792 -2.28 42.61 -8.14
CA ALA A 792 -2.38 41.47 -9.04
C ALA A 792 -1.05 40.70 -9.09
N ILE A 793 -1.09 39.38 -8.92
CA ILE A 793 0.10 38.51 -8.88
C ILE A 793 0.08 37.59 -10.11
N PRO A 794 1.06 37.68 -11.02
CA PRO A 794 1.17 36.78 -12.17
C PRO A 794 1.40 35.32 -11.76
N SER A 795 1.02 34.38 -12.62
CA SER A 795 1.36 32.96 -12.52
C SER A 795 2.87 32.74 -12.51
N GLY A 796 3.35 31.76 -11.73
CA GLY A 796 4.77 31.42 -11.57
C GLY A 796 5.54 32.25 -10.53
N THR A 797 4.93 33.31 -9.99
CA THR A 797 5.51 34.17 -8.96
C THR A 797 5.84 33.37 -7.69
N LEU A 798 7.06 33.51 -7.20
CA LEU A 798 7.50 32.95 -5.92
C LEU A 798 6.97 33.83 -4.78
N LEU A 799 6.15 33.24 -3.89
CA LEU A 799 5.59 33.90 -2.73
C LEU A 799 6.49 33.73 -1.50
N PHE A 800 6.92 32.51 -1.22
CA PHE A 800 7.74 32.16 -0.06
C PHE A 800 8.79 31.12 -0.41
N HIS A 801 9.95 31.19 0.26
CA HIS A 801 11.00 30.18 0.20
C HIS A 801 11.53 29.89 1.61
N THR A 802 11.38 28.66 2.08
CA THR A 802 11.63 28.30 3.49
C THR A 802 13.09 27.91 3.79
N ALA A 803 14.06 28.27 2.93
CA ALA A 803 15.45 27.78 2.97
C ALA A 803 16.23 27.94 4.29
N ASN A 804 15.75 28.74 5.23
CA ASN A 804 16.38 28.93 6.54
C ASN A 804 15.39 28.86 7.71
N LYS A 805 14.15 28.40 7.47
CA LYS A 805 13.06 28.46 8.44
C LYS A 805 12.28 27.15 8.44
N GLY A 806 12.45 26.38 9.50
CA GLY A 806 11.60 25.23 9.75
C GLY A 806 12.22 24.15 10.63
N LEU A 807 11.37 23.21 11.02
CA LEU A 807 11.74 22.03 11.80
C LEU A 807 11.15 20.81 11.12
N ILE A 808 12.01 19.91 10.65
CA ILE A 808 11.56 18.63 10.12
C ILE A 808 11.26 17.71 11.30
N VAL A 809 10.03 17.20 11.35
CA VAL A 809 9.53 16.26 12.34
C VAL A 809 9.19 14.91 11.68
N PRO A 810 9.23 13.79 12.43
CA PRO A 810 9.07 12.47 11.83
C PRO A 810 7.60 12.03 11.61
N TYR A 811 6.65 12.94 11.78
CA TYR A 811 5.21 12.67 11.70
C TYR A 811 4.47 13.91 11.17
N PRO A 812 3.34 13.75 10.48
CA PRO A 812 2.54 14.87 10.01
C PRO A 812 1.82 15.55 11.19
N THR A 813 1.67 16.87 11.12
CA THR A 813 0.76 17.66 11.97
C THR A 813 -0.23 18.42 11.09
N MET A 814 -1.14 19.18 11.69
CA MET A 814 -2.03 20.06 10.89
C MET A 814 -1.30 21.24 10.21
N TYR A 815 -0.03 21.49 10.55
CA TYR A 815 0.77 22.62 10.06
C TYR A 815 2.08 22.19 9.37
N THR A 816 2.18 20.93 8.98
CA THR A 816 3.33 20.44 8.23
C THR A 816 3.04 20.23 6.76
N ILE A 817 4.11 20.18 5.96
CA ILE A 817 4.09 19.63 4.61
C ILE A 817 5.08 18.46 4.51
N CYS A 818 4.65 17.35 3.90
CA CYS A 818 5.49 16.19 3.66
C CYS A 818 6.65 16.52 2.71
N VAL A 819 7.87 16.29 3.17
CA VAL A 819 9.12 16.52 2.42
C VAL A 819 9.90 15.23 2.15
N GLY A 820 9.46 14.10 2.72
CA GLY A 820 10.10 12.80 2.54
C GLY A 820 9.45 11.69 3.38
N GLU A 821 10.00 10.48 3.34
CA GLU A 821 9.47 9.33 4.08
C GLU A 821 9.56 9.56 5.58
N LYS A 822 8.40 9.67 6.23
CA LYS A 822 8.30 10.04 7.66
C LYS A 822 9.05 11.35 7.94
N ARG A 823 8.97 12.32 7.02
CA ARG A 823 9.59 13.64 7.19
C ARG A 823 8.61 14.73 6.78
N HIS A 824 8.30 15.59 7.72
CA HIS A 824 7.29 16.63 7.59
C HIS A 824 7.88 17.94 8.09
N LEU A 825 7.89 18.98 7.25
CA LEU A 825 8.44 20.28 7.60
C LEU A 825 7.38 21.11 8.31
N LEU A 826 7.65 21.55 9.54
CA LEU A 826 6.99 22.70 10.17
C LEU A 826 7.63 23.98 9.61
N PHE A 827 6.82 24.89 9.10
CA PHE A 827 7.28 26.11 8.42
C PHE A 827 6.49 27.32 8.88
N GLY A 828 7.11 28.50 8.77
CA GLY A 828 6.54 29.79 9.13
C GLY A 828 6.47 30.75 7.95
N ASP A 829 6.70 32.04 8.24
CA ASP A 829 6.75 33.14 7.27
C ASP A 829 5.38 33.63 6.75
N ALA A 830 4.31 33.28 7.47
CA ALA A 830 2.91 33.43 7.05
C ALA A 830 2.49 32.51 5.88
N ALA A 831 3.40 31.64 5.40
CA ALA A 831 3.03 30.59 4.45
C ALA A 831 2.01 29.62 5.07
N GLU A 832 2.02 29.45 6.39
CA GLU A 832 1.00 28.70 7.14
C GLU A 832 -0.42 29.31 7.05
N CYS A 833 -0.56 30.55 6.55
CA CYS A 833 -1.83 31.24 6.36
C CYS A 833 -2.35 31.10 4.92
N ILE A 834 -1.71 30.30 4.06
CA ILE A 834 -2.27 29.99 2.74
C ILE A 834 -3.34 28.91 2.92
N ALA A 835 -4.58 29.22 2.52
CA ALA A 835 -5.72 28.36 2.76
C ALA A 835 -5.77 27.12 1.85
N HIS A 836 -6.63 26.17 2.20
CA HIS A 836 -6.97 25.06 1.32
C HIS A 836 -7.93 25.48 0.19
N SER A 837 -7.68 25.05 -1.04
CA SER A 837 -8.68 25.00 -2.11
C SER A 837 -8.53 23.74 -2.98
N CYS A 838 -9.65 23.15 -3.41
CA CYS A 838 -9.65 22.06 -4.40
C CYS A 838 -9.36 22.54 -5.83
N ASP A 839 -9.48 23.86 -6.08
CA ASP A 839 -9.03 24.55 -7.29
C ASP A 839 -8.04 25.67 -6.90
N PRO A 840 -6.78 25.30 -6.63
CA PRO A 840 -5.82 26.21 -6.02
C PRO A 840 -5.28 27.24 -7.02
N ASN A 841 -4.74 28.34 -6.48
CA ASN A 841 -3.94 29.32 -7.23
C ASN A 841 -2.46 29.33 -6.83
N VAL A 842 -2.09 28.56 -5.81
CA VAL A 842 -0.72 28.33 -5.37
C VAL A 842 -0.42 26.83 -5.42
N HIS A 843 0.78 26.46 -5.80
CA HIS A 843 1.32 25.12 -5.62
C HIS A 843 2.60 25.19 -4.78
N VAL A 844 2.93 24.07 -4.15
CA VAL A 844 4.13 23.95 -3.30
C VAL A 844 5.13 23.05 -3.98
N VAL A 845 6.32 23.57 -4.24
CA VAL A 845 7.46 22.82 -4.74
C VAL A 845 8.28 22.37 -3.53
N VAL A 846 8.44 21.05 -3.38
CA VAL A 846 9.36 20.46 -2.41
C VAL A 846 10.71 20.28 -3.10
N ARG A 847 11.74 20.95 -2.59
CA ARG A 847 13.10 20.87 -3.13
C ARG A 847 13.85 19.64 -2.61
N SER A 848 14.93 19.28 -3.29
CA SER A 848 15.80 18.16 -2.88
C SER A 848 16.54 18.39 -1.55
N ASP A 849 16.66 19.63 -1.12
CA ASP A 849 17.19 20.03 0.19
C ASP A 849 16.08 20.17 1.25
N GLU A 850 14.88 19.67 0.97
CA GLU A 850 13.73 19.60 1.88
C GLU A 850 13.15 20.97 2.27
N THR A 851 13.46 21.99 1.46
CA THR A 851 12.87 23.32 1.55
C THR A 851 11.61 23.43 0.69
N LEU A 852 10.75 24.39 1.00
CA LEU A 852 9.48 24.62 0.31
C LEU A 852 9.53 25.95 -0.46
N GLU A 853 9.05 25.91 -1.70
CA GLU A 853 8.73 27.11 -2.47
C GLU A 853 7.22 27.16 -2.73
N PHE A 854 6.57 28.25 -2.33
CA PHE A 854 5.17 28.51 -2.63
C PHE A 854 5.09 29.38 -3.87
N ARG A 855 4.50 28.86 -4.95
CA ARG A 855 4.45 29.54 -6.25
C ARG A 855 3.04 29.63 -6.77
N THR A 856 2.66 30.77 -7.34
CA THR A 856 1.37 30.88 -8.04
C THR A 856 1.34 29.92 -9.24
N CYS A 857 0.23 29.21 -9.46
CA CYS A 857 0.00 28.36 -10.63
C CYS A 857 -0.97 28.97 -11.64
N LYS A 858 -1.65 30.07 -11.28
CA LYS A 858 -2.47 30.92 -12.15
C LYS A 858 -2.38 32.36 -11.67
N ASP A 859 -2.77 33.30 -12.52
CA ASP A 859 -2.83 34.72 -12.15
C ASP A 859 -3.83 34.91 -11.00
N VAL A 860 -3.50 35.82 -10.08
CA VAL A 860 -4.37 36.18 -8.95
C VAL A 860 -4.66 37.66 -8.95
N GLU A 861 -5.94 38.02 -8.94
CA GLU A 861 -6.37 39.42 -8.88
C GLU A 861 -6.04 40.04 -7.51
N LYS A 862 -5.97 41.38 -7.49
CA LYS A 862 -5.85 42.15 -6.25
C LYS A 862 -6.99 41.79 -5.29
N GLY A 863 -6.65 41.47 -4.04
CA GLY A 863 -7.59 41.02 -3.02
C GLY A 863 -7.96 39.53 -3.10
N GLY A 864 -7.44 38.80 -4.09
CA GLY A 864 -7.66 37.36 -4.24
C GLY A 864 -7.05 36.56 -3.07
N MET A 865 -7.76 35.54 -2.62
CA MET A 865 -7.32 34.64 -1.55
C MET A 865 -6.22 33.71 -2.04
N MET A 866 -5.12 33.59 -1.29
CA MET A 866 -4.07 32.62 -1.58
C MET A 866 -4.51 31.23 -1.11
N SER A 867 -4.46 30.24 -2.00
CA SER A 867 -4.84 28.87 -1.66
C SER A 867 -4.05 27.81 -2.42
N PHE A 868 -3.70 26.72 -1.75
CA PHE A 868 -3.16 25.51 -2.37
C PHE A 868 -4.00 24.28 -1.99
N CYS A 869 -3.87 23.20 -2.76
CA CYS A 869 -4.59 21.97 -2.46
C CYS A 869 -3.74 21.12 -1.51
N TYR A 870 -4.12 21.02 -0.23
CA TYR A 870 -3.32 20.27 0.76
C TYR A 870 -3.08 18.80 0.39
N SER A 871 -3.98 18.21 -0.39
CA SER A 871 -3.79 16.85 -0.89
C SER A 871 -2.61 16.74 -1.87
N THR A 872 -2.11 17.81 -2.47
CA THR A 872 -0.96 17.77 -3.40
C THR A 872 0.39 17.70 -2.68
N THR A 873 0.39 17.83 -1.36
CA THR A 873 1.60 17.81 -0.51
C THR A 873 1.55 16.76 0.59
N GLU A 874 0.41 16.10 0.81
CA GLU A 874 0.22 15.11 1.87
C GLU A 874 -0.42 13.84 1.31
N TRP A 875 0.21 12.68 1.51
CA TRP A 875 -0.31 11.40 1.03
C TRP A 875 -1.59 11.01 1.75
N MET A 876 -1.59 11.16 3.07
CA MET A 876 -2.74 11.06 3.97
C MET A 876 -2.68 12.25 4.91
N MET A 877 -3.80 12.92 5.15
CA MET A 877 -3.85 13.99 6.14
C MET A 877 -3.71 13.41 7.55
N ASN A 878 -2.98 14.10 8.43
CA ASN A 878 -2.98 13.80 9.87
C ASN A 878 -4.41 13.88 10.45
N SER A 879 -5.11 14.96 10.10
CA SER A 879 -6.50 15.20 10.48
C SER A 879 -7.32 15.51 9.24
N THR A 880 -8.34 14.72 8.97
CA THR A 880 -9.27 14.96 7.86
C THR A 880 -10.33 15.97 8.24
N PHE A 881 -10.80 16.80 7.31
CA PHE A 881 -11.80 17.83 7.59
C PHE A 881 -12.78 18.06 6.43
N PRO A 882 -14.02 18.51 6.71
CA PRO A 882 -14.95 18.95 5.67
C PRO A 882 -14.39 20.15 4.89
N CYS A 883 -14.45 20.08 3.57
CA CYS A 883 -13.95 21.14 2.69
C CYS A 883 -14.99 22.25 2.51
N LEU A 884 -14.60 23.49 2.81
CA LEU A 884 -15.44 24.68 2.67
C LEU A 884 -15.00 25.59 1.50
N CYS A 885 -14.21 25.07 0.55
CA CYS A 885 -13.59 25.91 -0.49
C CYS A 885 -14.55 26.48 -1.55
N GLY A 886 -15.78 25.97 -1.64
CA GLY A 886 -16.79 26.43 -2.61
C GLY A 886 -16.49 26.15 -4.10
N SER A 887 -15.35 25.53 -4.43
CA SER A 887 -14.99 25.16 -5.81
C SER A 887 -15.98 24.16 -6.43
N GLU A 888 -16.21 24.26 -7.74
CA GLU A 888 -16.93 23.24 -8.52
C GLU A 888 -16.24 21.87 -8.47
N PHE A 889 -14.92 21.85 -8.26
CA PHE A 889 -14.11 20.64 -8.08
C PHE A 889 -13.95 20.25 -6.59
N CYS A 890 -14.81 20.75 -5.70
CA CYS A 890 -14.69 20.50 -4.28
C CYS A 890 -14.87 19.01 -3.94
N GLY A 891 -13.81 18.39 -3.41
CA GLY A 891 -13.81 17.00 -2.95
C GLY A 891 -14.63 16.73 -1.68
N LYS A 892 -15.33 17.74 -1.14
CA LYS A 892 -16.17 17.75 0.07
C LYS A 892 -15.47 17.40 1.39
N TYR A 893 -14.45 16.56 1.36
CA TYR A 893 -13.68 16.14 2.53
C TYR A 893 -12.20 15.96 2.17
N ILE A 894 -11.31 16.61 2.92
CA ILE A 894 -9.87 16.58 2.64
C ILE A 894 -9.23 15.46 3.44
N ARG A 895 -8.67 14.48 2.72
CA ARG A 895 -8.14 13.24 3.32
C ARG A 895 -6.74 12.86 2.83
N GLY A 896 -6.15 13.65 1.92
CA GLY A 896 -4.81 13.45 1.36
C GLY A 896 -4.85 12.90 -0.07
N PHE A 897 -3.71 12.96 -0.78
CA PHE A 897 -3.59 12.58 -2.19
C PHE A 897 -4.12 11.19 -2.49
N LYS A 898 -3.84 10.24 -1.58
CA LYS A 898 -4.26 8.84 -1.68
C LYS A 898 -5.76 8.69 -1.89
N ASN A 899 -6.56 9.63 -1.38
CA ASN A 899 -8.01 9.52 -1.34
C ASN A 899 -8.70 10.38 -2.42
N LEU A 900 -7.92 10.99 -3.32
CA LEU A 900 -8.44 11.70 -4.50
C LEU A 900 -8.95 10.71 -5.54
N THR A 901 -9.99 11.12 -6.29
CA THR A 901 -10.47 10.40 -7.47
C THR A 901 -9.40 10.41 -8.57
N ASP A 902 -9.45 9.47 -9.52
CA ASP A 902 -8.49 9.44 -10.63
C ASP A 902 -8.55 10.74 -11.47
N ALA A 903 -9.74 11.30 -11.66
CA ALA A 903 -9.94 12.58 -12.34
C ALA A 903 -9.26 13.73 -11.58
N ASP A 904 -9.42 13.79 -10.25
CA ASP A 904 -8.77 14.81 -9.42
C ASP A 904 -7.26 14.63 -9.36
N ARG A 905 -6.77 13.40 -9.28
CA ARG A 905 -5.33 13.09 -9.34
C ARG A 905 -4.74 13.57 -10.64
N GLN A 906 -5.39 13.29 -11.77
CA GLN A 906 -4.91 13.74 -13.08
C GLN A 906 -4.90 15.28 -13.18
N ARG A 907 -5.96 15.95 -12.72
CA ARG A 907 -6.08 17.41 -12.73
C ARG A 907 -5.03 18.08 -11.83
N LEU A 908 -4.78 17.53 -10.65
CA LEU A 908 -3.86 18.09 -9.66
C LEU A 908 -2.41 17.61 -9.83
N TRP A 909 -2.16 16.61 -10.68
CA TRP A 909 -0.83 16.03 -10.92
C TRP A 909 0.27 17.06 -11.24
N PRO A 910 0.02 18.11 -12.05
CA PRO A 910 1.03 19.13 -12.33
C PRO A 910 1.42 19.95 -11.10
N LEU A 911 0.55 20.01 -10.09
CA LEU A 911 0.73 20.78 -8.86
C LEU A 911 1.17 19.91 -7.67
N THR A 912 1.31 18.61 -7.90
CA THR A 912 1.65 17.60 -6.89
C THR A 912 3.15 17.53 -6.69
N SER A 913 3.58 17.55 -5.43
CA SER A 913 5.00 17.50 -5.10
C SER A 913 5.64 16.20 -5.59
N ASP A 914 6.93 16.26 -5.94
CA ASP A 914 7.66 15.11 -6.48
C ASP A 914 7.61 13.89 -5.57
N TYR A 915 7.68 14.12 -4.25
CA TYR A 915 7.59 13.05 -3.27
C TYR A 915 6.23 12.33 -3.31
N ILE A 916 5.12 13.08 -3.33
CA ILE A 916 3.78 12.50 -3.42
C ILE A 916 3.56 11.79 -4.77
N ARG A 917 4.12 12.33 -5.87
CA ARG A 917 4.13 11.65 -7.17
C ARG A 917 4.90 10.33 -7.12
N GLY A 918 6.02 10.30 -6.41
CA GLY A 918 6.82 9.08 -6.17
C GLY A 918 6.02 8.00 -5.47
N LEU A 919 5.30 8.36 -4.40
CA LEU A 919 4.40 7.45 -3.67
C LEU A 919 3.25 6.93 -4.55
N ALA A 920 2.65 7.79 -5.37
CA ALA A 920 1.55 7.41 -6.26
C ALA A 920 1.97 6.40 -7.35
N ASN A 921 3.22 6.49 -7.82
CA ASN A 921 3.75 5.64 -8.89
C ASN A 921 4.39 4.33 -8.38
N GLY A 922 4.27 4.00 -7.08
CA GLY A 922 4.84 2.78 -6.52
C GLY A 922 6.37 2.77 -6.53
N SER A 923 7.00 3.94 -6.45
CA SER A 923 8.45 4.06 -6.41
C SER A 923 8.97 3.53 -5.08
N LYS A 924 9.87 2.55 -5.18
CA LYS A 924 10.54 1.76 -4.14
C LYS A 924 10.98 2.52 -2.90
#